data_AF-A0A814UZN7-F1
#
_entry.id   AF-A0A814UZN7-F1
#
_cell.length_a   1.000
_cell.length_b   1.000
_cell.length_c   1.000
_cell.angle_alpha   90.00
_cell.angle_beta   90.00
_cell.angle_gamma   90.00
#
_symmetry.space_group_name_H-M   'P 1'
#
loop_
_entity.id
_entity.type
_entity.pdbx_description
1 polymer ?
#
loop_
_entity_poly.entity_id
_entity_poly.type
_entity_poly.pdbx_seq_one_letter_code
_entity_poly.pdbx_strand_id
1 'polypeptide(L)'
;MDREPCPWRIVDDCGGAFALGAIGGTLFHSIKGFRHAPSGQYRRLLGSLHAVKQRAPRVGASFGAWGCIFSLADCSFVYLRKKEDPWNSIMSGALTGAVLQARQGPGAMVASAMIGGFILAMIEGTGILMNRYSQMLMPQPGQEEPPPDIDKGKIDLSMSPIFSSSPGQSTSTNEIIYEIFEYIDTYDVYYIFFNLNKRFENLFLNSNLPLQINISTISKSKFEDYHQNIIIPNRHRIDILRLSNPFTVDIIFSPPRIILKFIQLKTLVLDNIDAKYLKNILNHSIHLSKLHSLTIHLIDFIKNSTDFYLQIFRLPKLKYCKIKLSTMDDLTLSTNIFSSIEHLVINTCFPYESFHNLLSYLPQLRYLSIDVIYDCYHKPIDFSPIVLKSLKYISLKLSSMNFNQFEQIVKNFFHYIEVLHITSSNDSEFLNAKRWEKLILSSMSNLRIFDINHSGLVGNNSTIYHDVINEFNSSFWILKQWFFKHQHSWEKGSDSGIFYSTNPYRRKDYKLYCQINKQICLNIQENNLNLVKHLLIGGKQIINNSINYFTNVNELTIKDDFKISHHSISTILNQIISLKQLIKLNITHSNFSIEQLMKLLHFTPNLHTIKYFSIFFNGIDLTSIKKIDLSTKNQVKKLEIYHEGCTIEEFQIILNIFPQLEYFKIGMSQNEIEQFIPFLASKTYFKTHSLFFLCISQLRKRFIPELNRLIKSKNLHDDYLIKIVYCDLYLWW
;
A
#
# COMPACT_ATOMS: atom_id res chain seq x y z
N MET A 1 -37.02 26.83 -7.12
CA MET A 1 -35.77 26.05 -7.15
C MET A 1 -36.18 24.62 -7.37
N ASP A 2 -36.13 24.16 -8.61
CA ASP A 2 -36.43 22.77 -8.92
C ASP A 2 -35.28 21.91 -8.41
N ARG A 3 -35.59 20.85 -7.67
CA ARG A 3 -34.59 19.97 -7.06
C ARG A 3 -33.94 19.13 -8.16
N GLU A 4 -32.62 19.00 -8.14
CA GLU A 4 -31.94 18.09 -9.08
C GLU A 4 -32.39 16.63 -8.87
N PRO A 5 -32.55 15.85 -9.95
CA PRO A 5 -32.95 14.46 -9.84
C PRO A 5 -31.84 13.60 -9.22
N CYS A 6 -32.23 12.67 -8.35
CA CYS A 6 -31.34 11.61 -7.88
C CYS A 6 -30.78 10.81 -9.08
N PRO A 7 -29.48 10.45 -9.09
CA PRO A 7 -28.52 10.53 -8.00
C PRO A 7 -27.65 11.80 -7.99
N TRP A 8 -27.74 12.71 -8.97
CA TRP A 8 -26.83 13.87 -9.09
C TRP A 8 -26.83 14.75 -7.85
N ARG A 9 -28.02 14.95 -7.28
CA ARG A 9 -28.24 15.60 -5.99
C ARG A 9 -27.33 15.12 -4.85
N ILE A 10 -26.91 13.85 -4.81
CA ILE A 10 -25.99 13.35 -3.78
C ILE A 10 -24.60 13.97 -3.90
N VAL A 11 -24.13 14.21 -5.14
CA VAL A 11 -22.82 14.83 -5.40
C VAL A 11 -22.89 16.32 -5.14
N ASP A 12 -23.96 17.00 -5.59
CA ASP A 12 -24.15 18.44 -5.38
C ASP A 12 -24.34 18.78 -3.89
N ASP A 13 -25.26 18.10 -3.18
CA ASP A 13 -25.48 18.31 -1.74
C ASP A 13 -24.20 17.98 -0.91
N CYS A 14 -23.39 17.00 -1.34
CA CYS A 14 -22.09 16.71 -0.71
C CYS A 14 -21.07 17.84 -0.92
N GLY A 15 -20.94 18.34 -2.16
CA GLY A 15 -20.03 19.44 -2.51
C GLY A 15 -20.44 20.77 -1.86
N GLY A 16 -21.73 21.10 -1.92
CA GLY A 16 -22.32 22.28 -1.29
C GLY A 16 -22.16 22.25 0.24
N ALA A 17 -22.45 21.12 0.89
CA ALA A 17 -22.23 20.98 2.33
C ALA A 17 -20.74 21.05 2.70
N PHE A 18 -19.84 20.46 1.90
CA PHE A 18 -18.40 20.59 2.11
C PHE A 18 -17.94 22.05 2.03
N ALA A 19 -18.38 22.80 1.01
CA ALA A 19 -18.06 24.21 0.84
C ALA A 19 -18.59 25.06 2.02
N LEU A 20 -19.84 24.84 2.42
CA LEU A 20 -20.45 25.50 3.58
C LEU A 20 -19.66 25.24 4.87
N GLY A 21 -19.29 23.97 5.12
CA GLY A 21 -18.48 23.58 6.27
C GLY A 21 -17.05 24.13 6.24
N ALA A 22 -16.44 24.25 5.04
CA ALA A 22 -15.11 24.85 4.88
C ALA A 22 -15.12 26.36 5.12
N ILE A 23 -16.13 27.09 4.62
CA ILE A 23 -16.32 28.53 4.83
C ILE A 23 -16.62 28.80 6.31
N GLY A 24 -17.63 28.12 6.88
CA GLY A 24 -18.00 28.27 8.29
C GLY A 24 -16.87 27.87 9.25
N GLY A 25 -16.18 26.77 8.94
CA GLY A 25 -14.98 26.33 9.67
C GLY A 25 -13.83 27.34 9.59
N THR A 26 -13.65 28.02 8.46
CA THR A 26 -12.65 29.08 8.29
C THR A 26 -12.97 30.30 9.16
N LEU A 27 -14.22 30.79 9.12
CA LEU A 27 -14.66 31.91 9.95
C LEU A 27 -14.54 31.60 11.45
N PHE A 28 -15.08 30.45 11.87
CA PHE A 28 -15.07 30.04 13.27
C PHE A 28 -13.65 29.79 13.81
N HIS A 29 -12.79 29.08 13.05
CA HIS A 29 -11.43 28.82 13.49
C HIS A 29 -10.48 30.01 13.31
N SER A 30 -10.77 30.97 12.44
CA SER A 30 -10.06 32.24 12.40
C SER A 30 -10.29 33.04 13.68
N ILE A 31 -11.56 33.26 14.06
CA ILE A 31 -11.92 33.97 15.30
C ILE A 31 -11.39 33.23 16.52
N LYS A 32 -11.59 31.90 16.60
CA LYS A 32 -11.13 31.10 17.73
C LYS A 32 -9.60 31.06 17.80
N GLY A 33 -8.90 30.90 16.68
CA GLY A 33 -7.44 30.90 16.60
C GLY A 33 -6.83 32.24 16.99
N PHE A 34 -7.42 33.35 16.54
CA PHE A 34 -6.99 34.71 16.91
C PHE A 34 -7.15 34.98 18.41
N ARG A 35 -8.25 34.53 19.03
CA ARG A 35 -8.54 34.73 20.46
C ARG A 35 -7.68 33.88 21.40
N HIS A 36 -7.24 32.68 20.99
CA HIS A 36 -6.44 31.77 21.82
C HIS A 36 -4.93 31.84 21.55
N ALA A 37 -4.49 32.69 20.63
CA ALA A 37 -3.08 32.89 20.31
C ALA A 37 -2.41 33.89 21.27
N PRO A 38 -1.08 33.75 21.53
CA PRO A 38 -0.33 34.63 22.41
C PRO A 38 -0.35 36.10 21.95
N SER A 39 -0.08 37.02 22.88
CA SER A 39 -0.15 38.46 22.66
C SER A 39 0.78 38.94 21.51
N GLY A 40 0.29 39.95 20.78
CA GLY A 40 0.92 40.52 19.58
C GLY A 40 0.11 40.24 18.31
N GLN A 41 -0.23 41.29 17.55
CA GLN A 41 -1.13 41.19 16.39
C GLN A 41 -0.63 40.18 15.33
N TYR A 42 0.65 40.21 15.00
CA TYR A 42 1.28 39.28 14.07
C TYR A 42 1.18 37.80 14.52
N ARG A 43 1.42 37.54 15.81
CA ARG A 43 1.34 36.20 16.40
C ARG A 43 -0.10 35.67 16.44
N ARG A 44 -1.09 36.55 16.64
CA ARG A 44 -2.51 36.20 16.56
C ARG A 44 -2.99 35.91 15.14
N LEU A 45 -2.50 36.66 14.14
CA LEU A 45 -2.75 36.40 12.73
C LEU A 45 -2.16 35.04 12.29
N LEU A 46 -0.91 34.74 12.67
CA LEU A 46 -0.31 33.43 12.43
C LEU A 46 -1.07 32.29 13.14
N GLY A 47 -1.49 32.50 14.39
CA GLY A 47 -2.30 31.53 15.15
C GLY A 47 -3.66 31.26 14.52
N SER A 48 -4.33 32.30 13.98
CA SER A 48 -5.54 32.18 13.18
C SER A 48 -5.32 31.34 11.92
N LEU A 49 -4.32 31.70 11.09
CA LEU A 49 -4.00 30.96 9.86
C LEU A 49 -3.66 29.49 10.12
N HIS A 50 -2.92 29.21 11.20
CA HIS A 50 -2.58 27.85 11.63
C HIS A 50 -3.83 27.05 12.05
N ALA A 51 -4.73 27.67 12.82
CA ALA A 51 -5.98 27.04 13.26
C ALA A 51 -6.92 26.75 12.08
N VAL A 52 -7.06 27.68 11.13
CA VAL A 52 -7.83 27.48 9.89
C VAL A 52 -7.24 26.32 9.09
N LYS A 53 -5.94 26.36 8.77
CA LYS A 53 -5.27 25.33 7.94
C LYS A 53 -5.39 23.92 8.52
N GLN A 54 -5.40 23.77 9.84
CA GLN A 54 -5.52 22.45 10.48
C GLN A 54 -6.96 21.94 10.62
N ARG A 55 -7.95 22.84 10.75
CA ARG A 55 -9.29 22.48 11.24
C ARG A 55 -10.41 22.75 10.25
N ALA A 56 -10.33 23.81 9.43
CA ALA A 56 -11.38 24.11 8.45
C ALA A 56 -11.62 22.97 7.43
N PRO A 57 -10.59 22.29 6.88
CA PRO A 57 -10.82 21.14 5.99
C PRO A 57 -11.48 19.95 6.70
N ARG A 58 -11.27 19.78 8.01
CA ARG A 58 -11.92 18.73 8.80
C ARG A 58 -13.41 19.03 9.02
N VAL A 59 -13.75 20.29 9.30
CA VAL A 59 -15.16 20.74 9.40
C VAL A 59 -15.86 20.59 8.04
N GLY A 60 -15.22 21.01 6.95
CA GLY A 60 -15.71 20.78 5.58
C GLY A 60 -15.98 19.30 5.31
N ALA A 61 -15.02 18.42 5.58
CA ALA A 61 -15.18 16.97 5.41
C ALA A 61 -16.33 16.38 6.26
N SER A 62 -16.52 16.84 7.49
CA SER A 62 -17.66 16.41 8.33
C SER A 62 -19.01 16.87 7.78
N PHE A 63 -19.11 18.09 7.26
CA PHE A 63 -20.34 18.58 6.63
C PHE A 63 -20.61 17.90 5.28
N GLY A 64 -19.60 17.67 4.45
CA GLY A 64 -19.73 16.90 3.20
C GLY A 64 -20.21 15.46 3.45
N ALA A 65 -19.65 14.79 4.47
CA ALA A 65 -20.12 13.47 4.89
C ALA A 65 -21.58 13.48 5.38
N TRP A 66 -22.00 14.54 6.09
CA TRP A 66 -23.40 14.73 6.49
C TRP A 66 -24.33 14.93 5.27
N GLY A 67 -23.97 15.82 4.34
CA GLY A 67 -24.75 16.08 3.12
C GLY A 67 -24.88 14.86 2.21
N CYS A 68 -23.78 14.10 2.04
CA CYS A 68 -23.78 12.85 1.29
C CYS A 68 -24.73 11.80 1.90
N ILE A 69 -24.64 11.54 3.20
CA ILE A 69 -25.50 10.55 3.88
C ILE A 69 -26.97 11.01 3.91
N PHE A 70 -27.21 12.31 4.11
CA PHE A 70 -28.54 12.91 4.06
C PHE A 70 -29.21 12.67 2.69
N SER A 71 -28.48 12.94 1.61
CA SER A 71 -29.03 12.85 0.25
C SER A 71 -29.16 11.40 -0.22
N LEU A 72 -28.26 10.51 0.23
CA LEU A 72 -28.42 9.06 0.07
C LEU A 72 -29.70 8.57 0.77
N ALA A 73 -29.97 9.03 2.00
CA ALA A 73 -31.19 8.70 2.73
C ALA A 73 -32.44 9.27 2.03
N ASP A 74 -32.40 10.53 1.60
CA ASP A 74 -33.54 11.22 0.97
C ASP A 74 -33.88 10.57 -0.37
N CYS A 75 -32.90 10.37 -1.26
CA CYS A 75 -33.08 9.63 -2.51
C CYS A 75 -33.59 8.19 -2.27
N SER A 76 -33.16 7.52 -1.19
CA SER A 76 -33.68 6.20 -0.83
C SER A 76 -35.14 6.24 -0.39
N PHE A 77 -35.56 7.23 0.42
CA PHE A 77 -36.95 7.37 0.84
C PHE A 77 -37.86 7.82 -0.30
N VAL A 78 -37.42 8.73 -1.19
CA VAL A 78 -38.15 9.07 -2.42
C VAL A 78 -38.32 7.82 -3.31
N TYR A 79 -37.24 7.02 -3.50
CA TYR A 79 -37.31 5.79 -4.28
C TYR A 79 -38.27 4.74 -3.68
N LEU A 80 -38.27 4.57 -2.35
CA LEU A 80 -39.11 3.58 -1.67
C LEU A 80 -40.58 4.02 -1.54
N ARG A 81 -40.83 5.28 -1.20
CA ARG A 81 -42.18 5.81 -0.90
C ARG A 81 -42.88 6.39 -2.13
N LYS A 82 -42.17 6.61 -3.24
CA LYS A 82 -42.66 7.21 -4.50
C LYS A 82 -43.39 8.54 -4.33
N LYS A 83 -43.04 9.29 -3.28
CA LYS A 83 -43.52 10.65 -3.00
C LYS A 83 -42.42 11.49 -2.39
N GLU A 84 -42.49 12.80 -2.62
CA GLU A 84 -41.68 13.79 -1.91
C GLU A 84 -42.56 14.51 -0.89
N ASP A 85 -42.37 14.21 0.40
CA ASP A 85 -42.99 14.92 1.51
C ASP A 85 -41.92 15.38 2.52
N PRO A 86 -42.18 16.40 3.35
CA PRO A 86 -41.24 16.86 4.39
C PRO A 86 -40.80 15.75 5.36
N TRP A 87 -41.60 14.68 5.46
CA TRP A 87 -41.28 13.51 6.26
C TRP A 87 -40.05 12.75 5.75
N ASN A 88 -39.81 12.72 4.44
CA ASN A 88 -38.55 12.18 3.90
C ASN A 88 -37.35 12.94 4.48
N SER A 89 -37.35 14.26 4.42
CA SER A 89 -36.21 15.09 4.85
C SER A 89 -36.02 15.05 6.38
N ILE A 90 -37.10 14.96 7.16
CA ILE A 90 -37.03 14.72 8.62
C ILE A 90 -36.44 13.33 8.93
N MET A 91 -36.91 12.27 8.27
CA MET A 91 -36.38 10.91 8.44
C MET A 91 -34.92 10.80 7.97
N SER A 92 -34.54 11.48 6.88
CA SER A 92 -33.17 11.56 6.38
C SER A 92 -32.25 12.26 7.37
N GLY A 93 -32.69 13.35 7.99
CA GLY A 93 -31.94 14.03 9.06
C GLY A 93 -31.71 13.13 10.27
N ALA A 94 -32.74 12.40 10.71
CA ALA A 94 -32.63 11.45 11.81
C ALA A 94 -31.72 10.24 11.48
N LEU A 95 -31.87 9.65 10.29
CA LEU A 95 -31.04 8.53 9.84
C LEU A 95 -29.57 8.95 9.69
N THR A 96 -29.31 10.14 9.15
CA THR A 96 -27.96 10.71 9.02
C THR A 96 -27.29 10.89 10.39
N GLY A 97 -28.03 11.44 11.35
CA GLY A 97 -27.58 11.55 12.74
C GLY A 97 -27.24 10.19 13.35
N ALA A 98 -28.10 9.18 13.16
CA ALA A 98 -27.87 7.82 13.65
C ALA A 98 -26.62 7.17 13.03
N VAL A 99 -26.48 7.25 11.70
CA VAL A 99 -25.39 6.59 10.93
C VAL A 99 -24.03 7.20 11.26
N LEU A 100 -23.91 8.53 11.32
CA LEU A 100 -22.65 9.19 11.66
C LEU A 100 -22.15 8.82 13.06
N GLN A 101 -23.08 8.59 13.99
CA GLN A 101 -22.77 8.26 15.39
C GLN A 101 -22.80 6.75 15.69
N ALA A 102 -22.98 5.89 14.68
CA ALA A 102 -23.03 4.43 14.82
C ALA A 102 -21.84 3.83 15.59
N ARG A 103 -20.65 4.43 15.44
CA ARG A 103 -19.41 3.99 16.10
C ARG A 103 -19.27 4.43 17.55
N GLN A 104 -20.14 5.33 18.05
CA GLN A 104 -20.10 5.86 19.42
C GLN A 104 -21.09 5.14 20.36
N GLY A 105 -21.77 4.11 19.86
CA GLY A 105 -22.67 3.24 20.62
C GLY A 105 -24.14 3.67 20.58
N PRO A 106 -25.08 2.79 20.96
CA PRO A 106 -26.52 2.99 20.73
C PRO A 106 -27.10 4.27 21.32
N GLY A 107 -26.66 4.68 22.53
CA GLY A 107 -27.12 5.92 23.15
C GLY A 107 -26.73 7.17 22.36
N ALA A 108 -25.52 7.21 21.80
CA ALA A 108 -25.05 8.32 20.97
C ALA A 108 -25.78 8.35 19.60
N MET A 109 -26.09 7.18 19.04
CA MET A 109 -26.92 7.06 17.83
C MET A 109 -28.30 7.66 18.03
N VAL A 110 -29.02 7.24 19.08
CA VAL A 110 -30.39 7.70 19.36
C VAL A 110 -30.41 9.20 19.68
N ALA A 111 -29.48 9.69 20.50
CA ALA A 111 -29.35 11.12 20.79
C ALA A 111 -29.13 11.95 19.50
N SER A 112 -28.24 11.51 18.63
CA SER A 112 -27.94 12.20 17.37
C SER A 112 -29.06 12.11 16.34
N ALA A 113 -29.81 10.99 16.33
CA ALA A 113 -30.99 10.83 15.49
C ALA A 113 -32.10 11.80 15.88
N MET A 114 -32.36 11.96 17.19
CA MET A 114 -33.34 12.93 17.69
C MET A 114 -32.95 14.36 17.31
N ILE A 115 -31.68 14.74 17.51
CA ILE A 115 -31.18 16.08 17.15
C ILE A 115 -31.29 16.31 15.64
N GLY A 116 -30.86 15.36 14.81
CA GLY A 116 -30.92 15.47 13.35
C GLY A 116 -32.34 15.58 12.81
N GLY A 117 -33.27 14.77 13.32
CA GLY A 117 -34.70 14.84 12.97
C GLY A 117 -35.36 16.14 13.41
N PHE A 118 -35.06 16.62 14.62
CA PHE A 118 -35.60 17.87 15.15
C PHE A 118 -35.15 19.11 14.36
N ILE A 119 -33.86 19.19 14.01
CA ILE A 119 -33.33 20.30 13.20
C ILE A 119 -34.00 20.34 11.81
N LEU A 120 -34.15 19.20 11.15
CA LEU A 120 -34.81 19.13 9.84
C LEU A 120 -36.31 19.42 9.92
N ALA A 121 -36.98 19.03 11.01
CA ALA A 121 -38.38 19.40 11.26
C ALA A 121 -38.56 20.92 11.44
N MET A 122 -37.59 21.62 12.05
CA MET A 122 -37.59 23.08 12.10
C MET A 122 -37.36 23.71 10.72
N ILE A 123 -36.40 23.20 9.94
CA ILE A 123 -36.09 23.74 8.60
C ILE A 123 -37.30 23.59 7.67
N GLU A 124 -37.86 22.39 7.53
CA GLU A 124 -39.05 22.16 6.72
C GLU A 124 -40.28 22.92 7.26
N GLY A 125 -40.46 22.96 8.58
CA GLY A 125 -41.54 23.72 9.23
C GLY A 125 -41.49 25.22 8.94
N THR A 126 -40.30 25.83 8.99
CA THR A 126 -40.10 27.24 8.60
C THR A 126 -40.29 27.47 7.10
N GLY A 127 -39.89 26.52 6.25
CA GLY A 127 -40.18 26.55 4.81
C GLY A 127 -41.68 26.58 4.50
N ILE A 128 -42.46 25.72 5.16
CA ILE A 128 -43.93 25.69 5.04
C ILE A 128 -44.55 27.01 5.54
N LEU A 129 -44.09 27.55 6.66
CA LEU A 129 -44.57 28.82 7.21
C LEU A 129 -44.31 29.99 6.25
N MET A 130 -43.07 30.09 5.73
CA MET A 130 -42.66 31.16 4.83
C MET A 130 -43.44 31.10 3.50
N ASN A 131 -43.64 29.90 2.95
CA ASN A 131 -44.39 29.72 1.70
C ASN A 131 -45.88 30.13 1.88
N ARG A 132 -46.50 29.78 3.01
CA ARG A 132 -47.85 30.26 3.36
C ARG A 132 -47.90 31.78 3.55
N TYR A 133 -46.90 32.38 4.19
CA TYR A 133 -46.84 33.83 4.37
C TYR A 133 -46.66 34.57 3.03
N SER A 134 -45.83 34.06 2.11
CA SER A 134 -45.70 34.65 0.77
C SER A 134 -46.99 34.55 -0.05
N GLN A 135 -47.78 33.48 0.12
CA GLN A 135 -49.09 33.35 -0.54
C GLN A 135 -50.13 34.34 0.01
N MET A 136 -50.04 34.73 1.28
CA MET A 136 -50.89 35.77 1.89
C MET A 136 -50.52 37.20 1.46
N LEU A 137 -49.32 37.40 0.89
CA LEU A 137 -48.83 38.70 0.41
C LEU A 137 -49.08 38.94 -1.08
N MET A 138 -49.59 37.96 -1.83
CA MET A 138 -49.98 38.15 -3.22
C MET A 138 -51.39 38.78 -3.30
N PRO A 139 -51.60 39.86 -4.07
CA PRO A 139 -52.94 40.43 -4.28
C PRO A 139 -53.88 39.41 -4.93
N GLN A 140 -55.14 39.38 -4.50
CA GLN A 140 -56.16 38.59 -5.20
C GLN A 140 -56.38 39.13 -6.62
N PRO A 141 -56.58 38.27 -7.63
CA PRO A 141 -56.86 38.71 -8.99
C PRO A 141 -58.22 39.40 -9.06
N GLY A 142 -58.20 40.71 -9.33
CA GLY A 142 -59.37 41.47 -9.77
C GLY A 142 -59.80 41.05 -11.18
N GLN A 143 -61.06 41.34 -11.51
CA GLN A 143 -61.69 40.98 -12.78
C GLN A 143 -61.10 41.78 -13.95
N GLU A 144 -60.91 41.14 -15.11
CA GLU A 144 -61.02 41.79 -16.43
C GLU A 144 -61.26 40.76 -17.56
N GLU A 145 -61.84 41.21 -18.66
CA GLU A 145 -62.57 40.44 -19.68
C GLU A 145 -61.67 39.82 -20.80
N PRO A 146 -62.17 38.84 -21.58
CA PRO A 146 -61.35 38.18 -22.60
C PRO A 146 -61.22 39.02 -23.90
N PRO A 147 -60.02 39.13 -24.50
CA PRO A 147 -59.84 39.74 -25.82
C PRO A 147 -60.15 38.75 -26.97
N PRO A 148 -60.65 39.22 -28.12
CA PRO A 148 -61.04 38.37 -29.26
C PRO A 148 -59.89 38.07 -30.24
N ASP A 149 -60.12 37.07 -31.11
CA ASP A 149 -59.30 36.76 -32.28
C ASP A 149 -59.11 37.96 -33.24
N ILE A 150 -57.92 38.05 -33.87
CA ILE A 150 -57.75 38.32 -35.30
C ILE A 150 -56.36 37.86 -35.77
N ASP A 151 -56.32 37.33 -37.00
CA ASP A 151 -55.22 36.58 -37.58
C ASP A 151 -54.51 37.35 -38.72
N LYS A 152 -53.26 36.93 -39.03
CA LYS A 152 -52.42 37.27 -40.21
C LYS A 152 -51.86 38.70 -40.41
N GLY A 153 -50.52 38.76 -40.51
CA GLY A 153 -49.94 39.10 -41.82
C GLY A 153 -48.55 39.79 -41.90
N LYS A 154 -47.48 38.99 -42.13
CA LYS A 154 -46.24 39.33 -42.90
C LYS A 154 -45.31 40.44 -42.33
N ILE A 155 -44.04 40.64 -42.70
CA ILE A 155 -42.90 39.94 -43.36
C ILE A 155 -41.67 40.82 -43.04
N ASP A 156 -40.40 40.41 -42.86
CA ASP A 156 -39.70 39.15 -42.51
C ASP A 156 -38.27 39.57 -42.05
N LEU A 157 -37.51 38.71 -41.35
CA LEU A 157 -36.04 38.57 -41.49
C LEU A 157 -35.47 37.46 -40.59
N SER A 158 -34.57 36.66 -41.13
CA SER A 158 -33.97 35.49 -40.48
C SER A 158 -32.84 35.85 -39.51
N MET A 159 -32.91 35.32 -38.29
CA MET A 159 -31.71 34.91 -37.54
C MET A 159 -32.03 33.70 -36.67
N SER A 160 -31.21 32.65 -36.81
CA SER A 160 -31.30 31.43 -36.01
C SER A 160 -30.94 31.70 -34.54
N PRO A 161 -31.60 31.03 -33.57
CA PRO A 161 -31.26 31.21 -32.16
C PRO A 161 -29.87 30.65 -31.85
N ILE A 162 -28.93 31.55 -31.55
CA ILE A 162 -27.61 31.22 -31.04
C ILE A 162 -27.76 30.78 -29.58
N PHE A 163 -27.97 29.49 -29.37
CA PHE A 163 -27.55 28.77 -28.16
C PHE A 163 -26.99 27.41 -28.55
N SER A 164 -25.88 27.45 -29.29
CA SER A 164 -24.95 26.33 -29.37
C SER A 164 -24.45 26.00 -27.96
N SER A 165 -24.52 24.72 -27.57
CA SER A 165 -23.92 24.24 -26.33
C SER A 165 -22.42 24.55 -26.29
N SER A 166 -22.00 25.30 -25.28
CA SER A 166 -20.61 25.68 -25.05
C SER A 166 -19.73 24.42 -24.89
N PRO A 167 -18.69 24.19 -25.72
CA PRO A 167 -17.86 22.98 -25.62
C PRO A 167 -17.09 22.82 -24.30
N GLY A 168 -17.01 23.86 -23.46
CA GLY A 168 -16.23 23.88 -22.22
C GLY A 168 -16.95 23.40 -20.95
N GLN A 169 -18.28 23.22 -20.95
CA GLN A 169 -18.98 22.73 -19.75
C GLN A 169 -18.86 21.20 -19.60
N SER A 170 -18.95 20.45 -20.71
CA SER A 170 -18.86 18.99 -20.68
C SER A 170 -17.45 18.47 -20.37
N THR A 171 -16.40 19.21 -20.75
CA THR A 171 -15.01 18.87 -20.44
C THR A 171 -14.74 18.96 -18.93
N SER A 172 -15.15 20.05 -18.28
CA SER A 172 -14.97 20.24 -16.82
C SER A 172 -15.69 19.16 -16.01
N THR A 173 -16.92 18.76 -16.39
CA THR A 173 -17.60 17.64 -15.71
C THR A 173 -16.91 16.29 -15.95
N ASN A 174 -16.29 16.09 -17.12
CA ASN A 174 -15.55 14.86 -17.40
C ASN A 174 -14.21 14.81 -16.64
N GLU A 175 -13.54 15.95 -16.44
CA GLU A 175 -12.35 16.06 -15.59
C GLU A 175 -12.65 15.66 -14.14
N ILE A 176 -13.75 16.15 -13.56
CA ILE A 176 -14.20 15.75 -12.20
C ILE A 176 -14.49 14.25 -12.11
N ILE A 177 -15.10 13.65 -13.15
CA ILE A 177 -15.30 12.19 -13.20
C ILE A 177 -13.96 11.44 -13.25
N TYR A 178 -12.97 11.96 -13.98
CA TYR A 178 -11.62 11.39 -14.00
C TYR A 178 -10.88 11.55 -12.66
N GLU A 179 -11.05 12.66 -11.94
CA GLU A 179 -10.54 12.80 -10.56
C GLU A 179 -11.16 11.76 -9.62
N ILE A 180 -12.47 11.51 -9.72
CA ILE A 180 -13.14 10.45 -8.94
C ILE A 180 -12.56 9.07 -9.32
N PHE A 181 -12.34 8.83 -10.61
CA PHE A 181 -11.78 7.57 -11.10
C PHE A 181 -10.31 7.36 -10.72
N GLU A 182 -9.55 8.40 -10.37
CA GLU A 182 -8.18 8.25 -9.85
C GLU A 182 -8.12 7.54 -8.48
N TYR A 183 -9.23 7.56 -7.71
CA TYR A 183 -9.35 6.88 -6.42
C TYR A 183 -9.84 5.43 -6.49
N ILE A 184 -10.17 4.92 -7.69
CA ILE A 184 -10.79 3.60 -7.91
C ILE A 184 -9.93 2.83 -8.93
N ASP A 185 -9.79 1.50 -8.78
CA ASP A 185 -9.07 0.73 -9.79
C ASP A 185 -9.80 0.78 -11.14
N THR A 186 -9.10 1.14 -12.21
CA THR A 186 -9.71 1.43 -13.52
C THR A 186 -10.43 0.22 -14.12
N TYR A 187 -10.07 -1.01 -13.74
CA TYR A 187 -10.86 -2.19 -14.08
C TYR A 187 -12.25 -2.17 -13.43
N ASP A 188 -12.33 -1.86 -12.13
CA ASP A 188 -13.60 -1.75 -11.40
C ASP A 188 -14.43 -0.59 -11.95
N VAL A 189 -13.79 0.53 -12.29
CA VAL A 189 -14.48 1.66 -12.93
C VAL A 189 -15.09 1.23 -14.28
N TYR A 190 -14.34 0.55 -15.15
CA TYR A 190 -14.91 0.02 -16.40
C TYR A 190 -16.09 -0.91 -16.12
N TYR A 191 -15.91 -1.91 -15.25
CA TYR A 191 -16.93 -2.92 -14.98
C TYR A 191 -18.22 -2.32 -14.40
N ILE A 192 -18.11 -1.29 -13.57
CA ILE A 192 -19.25 -0.60 -12.95
C ILE A 192 -19.89 0.40 -13.92
N PHE A 193 -19.09 1.22 -14.63
CA PHE A 193 -19.62 2.42 -15.31
C PHE A 193 -19.80 2.26 -16.83
N PHE A 194 -19.07 1.38 -17.52
CA PHE A 194 -19.08 1.30 -18.99
C PHE A 194 -20.48 1.03 -19.56
N ASN A 195 -21.22 0.09 -18.97
CA ASN A 195 -22.57 -0.29 -19.40
C ASN A 195 -23.70 0.59 -18.83
N LEU A 196 -23.41 1.64 -18.04
CA LEU A 196 -24.47 2.45 -17.41
C LEU A 196 -25.18 3.36 -18.41
N ASN A 197 -24.43 3.99 -19.31
CA ASN A 197 -24.97 4.83 -20.38
C ASN A 197 -23.90 5.17 -21.43
N LYS A 198 -24.37 5.63 -22.60
CA LYS A 198 -23.53 6.10 -23.71
C LYS A 198 -22.55 7.22 -23.34
N ARG A 199 -22.76 8.00 -22.27
CA ARG A 199 -21.81 9.05 -21.85
C ARG A 199 -20.57 8.42 -21.22
N PHE A 200 -20.72 7.44 -20.33
CA PHE A 200 -19.58 6.71 -19.76
C PHE A 200 -18.86 5.88 -20.82
N GLU A 201 -19.60 5.18 -21.68
CA GLU A 201 -19.04 4.46 -22.84
C GLU A 201 -18.16 5.37 -23.72
N ASN A 202 -18.67 6.54 -24.11
CA ASN A 202 -17.90 7.56 -24.84
C ASN A 202 -16.70 8.12 -24.04
N LEU A 203 -16.80 8.20 -22.71
CA LEU A 203 -15.71 8.66 -21.86
C LEU A 203 -14.54 7.65 -21.86
N PHE A 204 -14.83 6.35 -21.91
CA PHE A 204 -13.81 5.31 -22.06
C PHE A 204 -13.27 5.17 -23.49
N LEU A 205 -14.10 5.32 -24.53
CA LEU A 205 -13.69 5.08 -25.91
C LEU A 205 -13.15 6.32 -26.65
N ASN A 206 -13.73 7.50 -26.40
CA ASN A 206 -13.57 8.69 -27.24
C ASN A 206 -13.03 9.94 -26.49
N SER A 207 -12.65 9.82 -25.22
CA SER A 207 -12.04 10.93 -24.45
C SER A 207 -10.55 11.11 -24.77
N ASN A 208 -10.03 12.31 -24.58
CA ASN A 208 -8.61 12.66 -24.74
C ASN A 208 -7.81 12.64 -23.41
N LEU A 209 -8.47 12.39 -22.28
CA LEU A 209 -7.84 12.41 -20.94
C LEU A 209 -6.88 11.21 -20.76
N PRO A 210 -5.85 11.28 -19.88
CA PRO A 210 -4.98 10.13 -19.64
C PRO A 210 -5.77 8.94 -19.07
N LEU A 211 -5.35 7.72 -19.42
CA LEU A 211 -5.90 6.50 -18.83
C LEU A 211 -4.81 5.76 -18.04
N GLN A 212 -5.07 5.52 -16.75
CA GLN A 212 -4.27 4.62 -15.94
C GLN A 212 -4.85 3.20 -16.10
N ILE A 213 -4.02 2.17 -16.15
CA ILE A 213 -4.48 0.78 -16.19
C ILE A 213 -3.72 -0.02 -15.14
N ASN A 214 -4.45 -0.58 -14.19
CA ASN A 214 -3.99 -1.64 -13.31
C ASN A 214 -4.76 -2.93 -13.63
N ILE A 215 -4.05 -4.04 -13.81
CA ILE A 215 -4.64 -5.35 -14.07
C ILE A 215 -4.00 -6.43 -13.19
N SER A 216 -3.65 -6.05 -11.95
CA SER A 216 -3.02 -6.96 -10.98
C SER A 216 -3.96 -8.03 -10.43
N THR A 217 -5.27 -7.81 -10.52
CA THR A 217 -6.34 -8.61 -9.87
C THR A 217 -7.35 -9.20 -10.87
N ILE A 218 -7.14 -9.03 -12.17
CA ILE A 218 -8.09 -9.48 -13.21
C ILE A 218 -7.91 -10.98 -13.54
N SER A 219 -9.02 -11.71 -13.63
CA SER A 219 -9.05 -13.10 -14.11
C SER A 219 -8.81 -13.18 -15.63
N LYS A 220 -8.41 -14.35 -16.14
CA LYS A 220 -8.08 -14.50 -17.57
C LYS A 220 -9.28 -14.21 -18.49
N SER A 221 -10.45 -14.75 -18.16
CA SER A 221 -11.68 -14.59 -18.93
C SER A 221 -12.15 -13.14 -19.03
N LYS A 222 -12.05 -12.38 -17.93
CA LYS A 222 -12.38 -10.95 -17.88
C LYS A 222 -11.34 -10.08 -18.59
N PHE A 223 -10.09 -10.53 -18.62
CA PHE A 223 -9.00 -9.82 -19.28
C PHE A 223 -9.13 -9.79 -20.81
N GLU A 224 -9.62 -10.85 -21.44
CA GLU A 224 -9.77 -10.89 -22.91
C GLU A 224 -10.78 -9.83 -23.40
N ASP A 225 -11.94 -9.71 -22.76
CA ASP A 225 -12.92 -8.65 -23.03
C ASP A 225 -12.34 -7.24 -22.78
N TYR A 226 -11.74 -7.04 -21.60
CA TYR A 226 -11.14 -5.76 -21.22
C TYR A 226 -9.99 -5.34 -22.16
N HIS A 227 -9.21 -6.30 -22.65
CA HIS A 227 -8.13 -6.06 -23.61
C HIS A 227 -8.69 -5.56 -24.95
N GLN A 228 -9.71 -6.22 -25.49
CA GLN A 228 -10.33 -5.84 -26.76
C GLN A 228 -11.06 -4.49 -26.66
N ASN A 229 -11.87 -4.29 -25.62
CA ASN A 229 -12.76 -3.14 -25.53
C ASN A 229 -12.08 -1.87 -24.97
N ILE A 230 -11.09 -2.01 -24.09
CA ILE A 230 -10.45 -0.86 -23.41
C ILE A 230 -8.99 -0.70 -23.78
N ILE A 231 -8.17 -1.74 -23.65
CA ILE A 231 -6.71 -1.60 -23.84
C ILE A 231 -6.39 -1.30 -25.31
N ILE A 232 -6.97 -2.03 -26.27
CA ILE A 232 -6.67 -1.88 -27.69
C ILE A 232 -7.03 -0.48 -28.24
N PRO A 233 -8.24 0.09 -28.01
CA PRO A 233 -8.58 1.42 -28.49
C PRO A 233 -7.75 2.53 -27.83
N ASN A 234 -7.52 2.42 -26.52
CA ASN A 234 -6.91 3.49 -25.72
C ASN A 234 -5.38 3.47 -25.66
N ARG A 235 -4.68 2.54 -26.34
CA ARG A 235 -3.19 2.43 -26.31
C ARG A 235 -2.47 3.78 -26.37
N HIS A 236 -2.91 4.66 -27.26
CA HIS A 236 -2.31 5.96 -27.52
C HIS A 236 -2.36 6.95 -26.33
N ARG A 237 -3.32 6.80 -25.41
CA ARG A 237 -3.60 7.70 -24.27
C ARG A 237 -3.34 7.09 -22.89
N ILE A 238 -2.95 5.82 -22.83
CA ILE A 238 -2.52 5.19 -21.58
C ILE A 238 -1.20 5.80 -21.12
N ASP A 239 -1.15 6.31 -19.87
CA ASP A 239 0.04 6.95 -19.30
C ASP A 239 0.64 6.19 -18.10
N ILE A 240 -0.16 5.36 -17.42
CA ILE A 240 0.30 4.39 -16.42
C ILE A 240 -0.21 3.00 -16.83
N LEU A 241 0.71 2.03 -16.95
CA LEU A 241 0.37 0.63 -17.21
C LEU A 241 1.02 -0.27 -16.15
N ARG A 242 0.20 -0.96 -15.36
CA ARG A 242 0.64 -1.94 -14.36
C ARG A 242 0.18 -3.34 -14.73
N LEU A 243 1.15 -4.19 -15.00
CA LEU A 243 0.97 -5.60 -15.35
C LEU A 243 1.58 -6.43 -14.22
N SER A 244 0.81 -7.34 -13.62
CA SER A 244 1.31 -8.26 -12.57
C SER A 244 1.23 -9.74 -12.93
N ASN A 245 0.77 -10.03 -14.15
CA ASN A 245 0.39 -11.35 -14.62
C ASN A 245 1.14 -11.70 -15.92
N PRO A 246 1.94 -12.78 -15.99
CA PRO A 246 2.74 -13.11 -17.16
C PRO A 246 1.97 -13.18 -18.49
N PHE A 247 0.72 -13.65 -18.47
CA PHE A 247 -0.09 -13.80 -19.67
C PHE A 247 -0.56 -12.46 -20.26
N THR A 248 -0.83 -11.46 -19.42
CA THR A 248 -1.31 -10.15 -19.89
C THR A 248 -0.21 -9.41 -20.65
N VAL A 249 1.03 -9.63 -20.24
CA VAL A 249 2.25 -9.08 -20.84
C VAL A 249 2.45 -9.65 -22.24
N ASP A 250 2.28 -10.96 -22.41
CA ASP A 250 2.34 -11.63 -23.71
C ASP A 250 1.24 -11.08 -24.64
N ILE A 251 -0.01 -11.05 -24.18
CA ILE A 251 -1.16 -10.61 -25.00
C ILE A 251 -1.10 -9.11 -25.35
N ILE A 252 -0.67 -8.24 -24.42
CA ILE A 252 -0.58 -6.79 -24.67
C ILE A 252 0.58 -6.45 -25.60
N PHE A 253 1.72 -7.14 -25.46
CA PHE A 253 2.95 -6.89 -26.21
C PHE A 253 3.27 -7.98 -27.26
N SER A 254 2.27 -8.68 -27.78
CA SER A 254 2.44 -9.58 -28.93
C SER A 254 1.74 -9.00 -30.18
N PRO A 255 2.50 -8.65 -31.25
CA PRO A 255 3.96 -8.62 -31.34
C PRO A 255 4.61 -7.48 -30.52
N PRO A 256 5.90 -7.60 -30.11
CA PRO A 256 6.58 -6.63 -29.23
C PRO A 256 6.54 -5.17 -29.68
N ARG A 257 6.47 -4.93 -31.00
CA ARG A 257 6.32 -3.59 -31.59
C ARG A 257 5.06 -2.83 -31.14
N ILE A 258 4.05 -3.52 -30.61
CA ILE A 258 2.82 -2.88 -30.09
C ILE A 258 3.13 -1.86 -28.99
N ILE A 259 4.21 -2.02 -28.21
CA ILE A 259 4.58 -1.04 -27.18
C ILE A 259 4.77 0.37 -27.74
N LEU A 260 5.17 0.51 -29.01
CA LEU A 260 5.32 1.80 -29.69
C LEU A 260 4.00 2.56 -29.87
N LYS A 261 2.85 1.87 -29.79
CA LYS A 261 1.51 2.49 -29.80
C LYS A 261 1.18 3.19 -28.48
N PHE A 262 1.94 2.96 -27.40
CA PHE A 262 1.74 3.59 -26.09
C PHE A 262 2.47 4.93 -25.99
N ILE A 263 2.09 5.87 -26.87
CA ILE A 263 2.80 7.14 -27.11
C ILE A 263 2.84 8.03 -25.85
N GLN A 264 1.84 7.94 -24.97
CA GLN A 264 1.74 8.74 -23.74
C GLN A 264 2.30 8.05 -22.49
N LEU A 265 2.87 6.84 -22.60
CA LEU A 265 3.28 6.03 -21.45
C LEU A 265 4.38 6.71 -20.61
N LYS A 266 4.04 7.09 -19.38
CA LYS A 266 4.93 7.71 -18.38
C LYS A 266 5.48 6.69 -17.40
N THR A 267 4.63 5.75 -16.96
CA THR A 267 4.95 4.75 -15.94
C THR A 267 4.62 3.35 -16.42
N LEU A 268 5.61 2.47 -16.41
CA LEU A 268 5.43 1.04 -16.69
C LEU A 268 5.82 0.22 -15.46
N VAL A 269 4.87 -0.55 -14.93
CA VAL A 269 5.09 -1.50 -13.83
C VAL A 269 4.92 -2.91 -14.37
N LEU A 270 5.97 -3.69 -14.22
CA LEU A 270 6.17 -5.05 -14.70
C LEU A 270 6.41 -5.95 -13.49
N ASP A 271 5.34 -6.37 -12.82
CA ASP A 271 5.39 -7.20 -11.61
C ASP A 271 5.17 -8.69 -11.96
N ASN A 272 5.87 -9.58 -11.25
CA ASN A 272 5.89 -11.03 -11.48
C ASN A 272 6.00 -11.43 -12.98
N ILE A 273 7.00 -10.92 -13.69
CA ILE A 273 7.21 -11.20 -15.13
C ILE A 273 8.30 -12.25 -15.40
N ASP A 274 8.20 -12.91 -16.56
CA ASP A 274 9.23 -13.80 -17.11
C ASP A 274 10.27 -13.01 -17.94
N ALA A 275 11.55 -13.27 -17.68
CA ALA A 275 12.68 -12.60 -18.32
C ALA A 275 12.63 -12.64 -19.86
N LYS A 276 12.04 -13.68 -20.47
CA LYS A 276 11.96 -13.83 -21.93
C LYS A 276 11.17 -12.70 -22.61
N TYR A 277 10.14 -12.17 -21.94
CA TYR A 277 9.35 -11.05 -22.47
C TYR A 277 10.05 -9.71 -22.26
N LEU A 278 10.74 -9.56 -21.12
CA LEU A 278 11.39 -8.31 -20.73
C LEU A 278 12.39 -7.82 -21.79
N LYS A 279 13.20 -8.72 -22.38
CA LYS A 279 14.20 -8.34 -23.39
C LYS A 279 13.57 -7.71 -24.64
N ASN A 280 12.48 -8.29 -25.13
CA ASN A 280 11.77 -7.76 -26.30
C ASN A 280 11.06 -6.45 -25.99
N ILE A 281 10.53 -6.30 -24.78
CA ILE A 281 9.90 -5.06 -24.28
C ILE A 281 10.94 -3.93 -24.20
N LEU A 282 12.06 -4.15 -23.49
CA LEU A 282 13.10 -3.14 -23.29
C LEU A 282 13.71 -2.64 -24.61
N ASN A 283 14.00 -3.54 -25.56
CA ASN A 283 14.52 -3.17 -26.88
C ASN A 283 13.65 -2.15 -27.63
N HIS A 284 12.32 -2.24 -27.50
CA HIS A 284 11.39 -1.29 -28.13
C HIS A 284 11.07 -0.08 -27.23
N SER A 285 11.21 -0.21 -25.91
CA SER A 285 10.99 0.87 -24.92
C SER A 285 11.94 2.07 -25.10
N ILE A 286 13.09 1.89 -25.75
CA ILE A 286 14.05 2.98 -26.05
C ILE A 286 13.38 4.12 -26.84
N HIS A 287 12.38 3.81 -27.68
CA HIS A 287 11.65 4.79 -28.47
C HIS A 287 10.51 5.50 -27.70
N LEU A 288 10.22 5.10 -26.45
CA LEU A 288 9.18 5.73 -25.63
C LEU A 288 9.65 7.08 -25.06
N SER A 289 9.47 8.13 -25.86
CA SER A 289 9.91 9.51 -25.56
C SER A 289 9.29 10.17 -24.32
N LYS A 290 8.38 9.47 -23.60
CA LYS A 290 7.69 9.93 -22.38
C LYS A 290 7.84 8.98 -21.19
N LEU A 291 8.56 7.86 -21.30
CA LEU A 291 8.73 6.92 -20.19
C LEU A 291 9.70 7.48 -19.14
N HIS A 292 9.17 7.83 -17.97
CA HIS A 292 9.93 8.43 -16.85
C HIS A 292 10.07 7.49 -15.65
N SER A 293 9.19 6.48 -15.52
CA SER A 293 9.17 5.54 -14.39
C SER A 293 9.05 4.10 -14.87
N LEU A 294 9.95 3.24 -14.40
CA LEU A 294 9.98 1.81 -14.72
C LEU A 294 10.15 1.01 -13.43
N THR A 295 9.23 0.08 -13.17
CA THR A 295 9.37 -0.91 -12.09
C THR A 295 9.34 -2.30 -12.68
N ILE A 296 10.34 -3.11 -12.39
CA ILE A 296 10.47 -4.50 -12.86
C ILE A 296 10.67 -5.43 -11.67
N HIS A 297 9.89 -6.49 -11.59
CA HIS A 297 10.05 -7.60 -10.68
C HIS A 297 9.84 -8.90 -11.45
N LEU A 298 10.91 -9.70 -11.55
CA LEU A 298 10.87 -10.98 -12.25
C LEU A 298 10.65 -12.15 -11.29
N ILE A 299 9.93 -13.17 -11.77
CA ILE A 299 9.81 -14.46 -11.07
C ILE A 299 11.02 -15.36 -11.38
N ASP A 300 11.54 -15.28 -12.60
CA ASP A 300 12.53 -16.21 -13.12
C ASP A 300 13.98 -15.74 -12.88
N PHE A 301 14.86 -16.65 -12.46
CA PHE A 301 16.31 -16.40 -12.34
C PHE A 301 16.94 -16.32 -13.74
N ILE A 302 17.54 -15.17 -14.03
CA ILE A 302 18.34 -14.91 -15.23
C ILE A 302 19.79 -15.29 -14.94
N LYS A 303 20.42 -16.03 -15.87
CA LYS A 303 21.86 -16.32 -15.81
C LYS A 303 22.75 -15.08 -16.03
N ASN A 304 22.49 -14.29 -17.07
CA ASN A 304 23.19 -13.02 -17.35
C ASN A 304 22.19 -11.85 -17.24
N SER A 305 22.20 -11.17 -16.10
CA SER A 305 21.33 -10.00 -15.85
C SER A 305 21.92 -8.68 -16.36
N THR A 306 23.22 -8.64 -16.70
CA THR A 306 23.95 -7.46 -17.20
C THR A 306 23.29 -6.82 -18.42
N ASP A 307 22.91 -7.63 -19.42
CA ASP A 307 22.24 -7.17 -20.65
C ASP A 307 20.97 -6.36 -20.37
N PHE A 308 20.18 -6.78 -19.38
CA PHE A 308 18.95 -6.10 -19.00
C PHE A 308 19.21 -4.73 -18.36
N TYR A 309 20.21 -4.60 -17.49
CA TYR A 309 20.54 -3.30 -16.89
C TYR A 309 21.14 -2.34 -17.93
N LEU A 310 22.00 -2.83 -18.84
CA LEU A 310 22.51 -2.02 -19.95
C LEU A 310 21.40 -1.54 -20.88
N GLN A 311 20.37 -2.36 -21.14
CA GLN A 311 19.17 -1.92 -21.87
C GLN A 311 18.36 -0.87 -21.10
N ILE A 312 18.18 -1.03 -19.78
CA ILE A 312 17.47 -0.07 -18.92
C ILE A 312 18.23 1.27 -18.87
N PHE A 313 19.56 1.26 -18.75
CA PHE A 313 20.37 2.48 -18.68
C PHE A 313 20.38 3.29 -19.99
N ARG A 314 20.08 2.65 -21.13
CA ARG A 314 19.91 3.30 -22.44
C ARG A 314 18.55 3.99 -22.62
N LEU A 315 17.61 3.88 -21.67
CA LEU A 315 16.30 4.52 -21.77
C LEU A 315 16.42 6.05 -21.53
N PRO A 316 16.14 6.91 -22.53
CA PRO A 316 16.70 8.26 -22.60
C PRO A 316 16.07 9.31 -21.66
N LYS A 317 14.91 9.03 -21.05
CA LYS A 317 14.21 9.93 -20.11
C LYS A 317 13.79 9.25 -18.81
N LEU A 318 14.29 8.04 -18.56
CA LEU A 318 13.96 7.30 -17.36
C LEU A 318 14.56 8.01 -16.13
N LYS A 319 13.71 8.45 -15.19
CA LYS A 319 14.12 9.15 -13.96
C LYS A 319 14.01 8.27 -12.72
N TYR A 320 12.98 7.44 -12.65
CA TYR A 320 12.76 6.48 -11.57
C TYR A 320 12.88 5.06 -12.10
N CYS A 321 13.73 4.25 -11.47
CA CYS A 321 13.85 2.84 -11.76
C CYS A 321 13.84 1.99 -10.48
N LYS A 322 12.97 0.99 -10.44
CA LYS A 322 12.96 -0.03 -9.39
C LYS A 322 13.09 -1.41 -10.01
N ILE A 323 14.09 -2.17 -9.59
CA ILE A 323 14.50 -3.41 -10.21
C ILE A 323 14.56 -4.52 -9.15
N LYS A 324 13.91 -5.65 -9.40
CA LYS A 324 14.13 -6.93 -8.71
C LYS A 324 14.45 -7.98 -9.77
N LEU A 325 15.72 -8.02 -10.15
CA LEU A 325 16.35 -8.98 -11.06
C LEU A 325 17.31 -9.86 -10.26
N SER A 326 17.44 -11.15 -10.62
CA SER A 326 18.42 -12.06 -10.01
C SER A 326 19.86 -11.54 -10.13
N THR A 327 20.77 -12.18 -9.39
CA THR A 327 22.18 -11.80 -9.23
C THR A 327 22.84 -11.32 -10.52
N MET A 328 23.65 -10.29 -10.38
CA MET A 328 24.57 -9.81 -11.40
C MET A 328 25.81 -10.69 -11.46
N ASP A 329 26.27 -10.94 -12.69
CA ASP A 329 27.61 -11.41 -12.97
C ASP A 329 28.54 -10.17 -12.89
N ASP A 330 29.06 -9.72 -14.03
CA ASP A 330 29.89 -8.52 -14.16
C ASP A 330 29.20 -7.43 -14.98
N LEU A 331 29.25 -6.19 -14.49
CA LEU A 331 28.95 -4.98 -15.24
C LEU A 331 30.27 -4.31 -15.65
N THR A 332 30.45 -3.97 -16.92
CA THR A 332 31.65 -3.26 -17.40
C THR A 332 31.61 -1.76 -17.07
N LEU A 333 32.78 -1.10 -17.06
CA LEU A 333 32.87 0.35 -16.84
C LEU A 333 32.15 1.13 -17.96
N SER A 334 31.41 2.21 -17.63
CA SER A 334 30.77 3.04 -18.64
C SER A 334 31.81 3.80 -19.48
N THR A 335 31.90 3.50 -20.77
CA THR A 335 32.85 4.19 -21.67
C THR A 335 32.30 5.48 -22.28
N ASN A 336 30.98 5.62 -22.44
CA ASN A 336 30.29 6.86 -22.87
C ASN A 336 28.74 6.80 -22.75
N ILE A 337 28.16 5.80 -22.08
CA ILE A 337 26.71 5.66 -21.92
C ILE A 337 26.31 6.18 -20.54
N PHE A 338 25.58 7.30 -20.48
CA PHE A 338 25.07 7.87 -19.24
C PHE A 338 23.54 7.80 -19.23
N SER A 339 22.98 7.35 -18.10
CA SER A 339 21.55 7.24 -17.90
C SER A 339 20.99 8.48 -17.20
N SER A 340 19.72 8.81 -17.48
CA SER A 340 18.98 9.91 -16.86
C SER A 340 18.39 9.59 -15.49
N ILE A 341 18.71 8.42 -14.91
CA ILE A 341 18.08 7.94 -13.67
C ILE A 341 18.51 8.79 -12.47
N GLU A 342 17.53 9.42 -11.83
CA GLU A 342 17.68 10.19 -10.60
C GLU A 342 17.41 9.31 -9.35
N HIS A 343 16.52 8.33 -9.46
CA HIS A 343 16.13 7.43 -8.36
C HIS A 343 16.29 5.97 -8.80
N LEU A 344 17.19 5.23 -8.15
CA LEU A 344 17.41 3.79 -8.38
C LEU A 344 17.14 2.97 -7.11
N VAL A 345 16.39 1.89 -7.26
CA VAL A 345 16.09 0.91 -6.21
C VAL A 345 16.38 -0.49 -6.73
N ILE A 346 17.35 -1.21 -6.16
CA ILE A 346 17.69 -2.59 -6.46
C ILE A 346 17.26 -3.47 -5.29
N ASN A 347 16.22 -4.28 -5.51
CA ASN A 347 15.57 -5.15 -4.52
C ASN A 347 16.12 -6.60 -4.56
N THR A 348 17.43 -6.74 -4.81
CA THR A 348 18.16 -8.02 -4.88
C THR A 348 19.62 -7.84 -4.46
N CYS A 349 20.33 -8.97 -4.37
CA CYS A 349 21.76 -9.02 -4.15
C CYS A 349 22.55 -8.43 -5.33
N PHE A 350 23.46 -7.51 -5.04
CA PHE A 350 24.35 -6.83 -5.99
C PHE A 350 25.83 -7.04 -5.61
N PRO A 351 26.72 -7.41 -6.54
CA PRO A 351 28.12 -7.67 -6.23
C PRO A 351 28.89 -6.36 -5.99
N TYR A 352 29.74 -6.36 -4.96
CA TYR A 352 30.62 -5.24 -4.60
C TYR A 352 31.48 -4.74 -5.77
N GLU A 353 32.01 -5.67 -6.56
CA GLU A 353 32.96 -5.39 -7.64
C GLU A 353 32.35 -4.52 -8.75
N SER A 354 31.07 -4.74 -9.06
CA SER A 354 30.32 -3.94 -10.04
C SER A 354 29.77 -2.63 -9.47
N PHE A 355 29.97 -2.29 -8.19
CA PHE A 355 29.36 -1.10 -7.56
C PHE A 355 29.90 0.21 -8.16
N HIS A 356 31.21 0.30 -8.39
CA HIS A 356 31.81 1.43 -9.08
C HIS A 356 31.30 1.55 -10.53
N ASN A 357 31.21 0.42 -11.23
CA ASN A 357 30.75 0.37 -12.61
C ASN A 357 29.28 0.81 -12.70
N LEU A 358 28.42 0.40 -11.76
CA LEU A 358 27.02 0.88 -11.65
C LEU A 358 26.95 2.40 -11.53
N LEU A 359 27.76 2.99 -10.64
CA LEU A 359 27.77 4.44 -10.42
C LEU A 359 28.30 5.22 -11.64
N SER A 360 29.19 4.62 -12.45
CA SER A 360 29.71 5.26 -13.67
C SER A 360 28.61 5.56 -14.70
N TYR A 361 27.58 4.71 -14.82
CA TYR A 361 26.42 4.96 -15.70
C TYR A 361 25.44 6.03 -15.16
N LEU A 362 25.56 6.48 -13.92
CA LEU A 362 24.49 7.18 -13.17
C LEU A 362 24.92 8.58 -12.65
N PRO A 363 25.40 9.51 -13.50
CA PRO A 363 25.97 10.79 -13.05
C PRO A 363 24.95 11.77 -12.43
N GLN A 364 23.64 11.57 -12.68
CA GLN A 364 22.56 12.41 -12.16
C GLN A 364 21.84 11.80 -10.95
N LEU A 365 22.34 10.70 -10.40
CA LEU A 365 21.70 9.95 -9.32
C LEU A 365 21.53 10.82 -8.07
N ARG A 366 20.33 10.81 -7.49
CA ARG A 366 19.93 11.53 -6.27
C ARG A 366 19.63 10.58 -5.11
N TYR A 367 19.08 9.41 -5.44
CA TYR A 367 18.64 8.40 -4.50
C TYR A 367 19.09 7.02 -4.97
N LEU A 368 19.80 6.30 -4.09
CA LEU A 368 20.18 4.90 -4.29
C LEU A 368 19.70 4.04 -3.12
N SER A 369 19.05 2.92 -3.42
CA SER A 369 18.75 1.88 -2.44
C SER A 369 19.12 0.51 -3.00
N ILE A 370 19.90 -0.29 -2.27
CA ILE A 370 20.28 -1.66 -2.63
C ILE A 370 19.99 -2.60 -1.45
N ASP A 371 19.20 -3.66 -1.67
CA ASP A 371 18.70 -4.57 -0.63
C ASP A 371 19.75 -5.55 -0.06
N VAL A 372 20.76 -5.94 -0.85
CA VAL A 372 21.99 -6.57 -0.35
C VAL A 372 23.16 -6.22 -1.27
N ILE A 373 24.27 -5.72 -0.73
CA ILE A 373 25.59 -5.79 -1.37
C ILE A 373 26.36 -6.95 -0.76
N TYR A 374 27.00 -7.77 -1.60
CA TYR A 374 27.86 -8.88 -1.18
C TYR A 374 29.25 -8.81 -1.82
N ASP A 375 30.24 -9.31 -1.10
CA ASP A 375 31.59 -9.58 -1.59
C ASP A 375 31.76 -11.11 -1.78
N CYS A 376 32.31 -11.53 -2.92
CA CYS A 376 32.56 -12.93 -3.27
C CYS A 376 34.04 -13.32 -3.22
N TYR A 377 34.97 -12.35 -3.22
CA TYR A 377 36.37 -12.62 -3.53
C TYR A 377 37.35 -12.04 -2.51
N HIS A 378 36.91 -11.19 -1.57
CA HIS A 378 37.72 -10.63 -0.48
C HIS A 378 38.99 -9.89 -0.94
N LYS A 379 39.03 -9.46 -2.21
CA LYS A 379 40.13 -8.67 -2.75
C LYS A 379 39.83 -7.18 -2.56
N PRO A 380 40.81 -6.37 -2.11
CA PRO A 380 40.66 -4.93 -2.16
C PRO A 380 40.66 -4.48 -3.62
N ILE A 381 39.56 -3.87 -4.05
CA ILE A 381 39.45 -3.21 -5.34
C ILE A 381 39.67 -1.73 -5.10
N ASP A 382 40.67 -1.15 -5.76
CA ASP A 382 40.86 0.30 -5.76
C ASP A 382 39.94 0.91 -6.82
N PHE A 383 39.02 1.77 -6.39
CA PHE A 383 38.06 2.41 -7.29
C PHE A 383 38.54 3.81 -7.66
N SER A 384 38.45 4.17 -8.94
CA SER A 384 38.61 5.57 -9.31
C SER A 384 37.47 6.42 -8.70
N PRO A 385 37.76 7.61 -8.15
CA PRO A 385 36.74 8.42 -7.46
C PRO A 385 35.75 9.03 -8.47
N ILE A 386 34.44 8.87 -8.23
CA ILE A 386 33.38 9.44 -9.08
C ILE A 386 32.64 10.52 -8.27
N VAL A 387 32.68 11.76 -8.77
CA VAL A 387 32.12 12.93 -8.09
C VAL A 387 30.62 13.08 -8.34
N LEU A 388 29.81 12.33 -7.58
CA LEU A 388 28.35 12.33 -7.67
C LEU A 388 27.71 13.52 -6.91
N LYS A 389 27.81 14.73 -7.47
CA LYS A 389 27.31 15.98 -6.85
C LYS A 389 25.81 15.98 -6.51
N SER A 390 25.01 15.21 -7.25
CA SER A 390 23.56 15.10 -7.08
C SER A 390 23.13 14.10 -6.00
N LEU A 391 24.01 13.21 -5.54
CA LEU A 391 23.63 12.07 -4.70
C LEU A 391 23.37 12.52 -3.27
N LYS A 392 22.13 12.38 -2.81
CA LYS A 392 21.63 12.87 -1.51
C LYS A 392 21.20 11.78 -0.54
N TYR A 393 20.65 10.69 -1.06
CA TYR A 393 20.11 9.60 -0.25
C TYR A 393 20.75 8.27 -0.64
N ILE A 394 21.25 7.54 0.36
CA ILE A 394 21.79 6.20 0.21
C ILE A 394 21.17 5.26 1.25
N SER A 395 20.75 4.07 0.81
CA SER A 395 20.29 2.98 1.66
C SER A 395 20.93 1.66 1.22
N LEU A 396 21.84 1.13 2.03
CA LEU A 396 22.59 -0.09 1.71
C LEU A 396 22.44 -1.11 2.83
N LYS A 397 22.35 -2.39 2.45
CA LYS A 397 22.49 -3.50 3.38
C LYS A 397 23.71 -4.32 2.98
N LEU A 398 24.67 -4.43 3.88
CA LEU A 398 26.01 -4.96 3.66
C LEU A 398 26.07 -6.38 4.23
N SER A 399 26.26 -7.37 3.35
CA SER A 399 26.46 -8.78 3.72
C SER A 399 27.88 -9.18 3.39
N SER A 400 28.60 -9.75 4.36
CA SER A 400 29.99 -10.24 4.19
C SER A 400 31.01 -9.18 3.73
N MET A 401 30.66 -7.89 3.82
CA MET A 401 31.56 -6.75 3.53
C MET A 401 32.14 -6.21 4.84
N ASN A 402 33.44 -5.93 4.85
CA ASN A 402 34.11 -5.33 6.00
C ASN A 402 34.08 -3.79 5.97
N PHE A 403 34.38 -3.16 7.11
CA PHE A 403 34.38 -1.71 7.24
C PHE A 403 35.41 -1.04 6.33
N ASN A 404 36.56 -1.66 6.04
CA ASN A 404 37.58 -1.08 5.18
C ASN A 404 37.05 -0.87 3.74
N GLN A 405 36.37 -1.88 3.18
CA GLN A 405 35.70 -1.81 1.88
C GLN A 405 34.59 -0.75 1.85
N PHE A 406 33.79 -0.69 2.92
CA PHE A 406 32.77 0.35 3.07
C PHE A 406 33.39 1.77 3.18
N GLU A 407 34.50 1.93 3.90
CA GLU A 407 35.22 3.19 4.05
C GLU A 407 35.81 3.67 2.72
N GLN A 408 36.27 2.75 1.85
CA GLN A 408 36.67 3.04 0.47
C GLN A 408 35.48 3.54 -0.37
N ILE A 409 34.32 2.87 -0.31
CA ILE A 409 33.09 3.33 -0.97
C ILE A 409 32.73 4.77 -0.54
N VAL A 410 32.74 5.05 0.77
CA VAL A 410 32.39 6.38 1.31
C VAL A 410 33.33 7.45 0.77
N LYS A 411 34.64 7.22 0.86
CA LYS A 411 35.68 8.16 0.41
C LYS A 411 35.67 8.40 -1.10
N ASN A 412 35.22 7.43 -1.90
CA ASN A 412 35.25 7.57 -3.35
C ASN A 412 33.96 8.15 -3.94
N PHE A 413 32.81 8.03 -3.24
CA PHE A 413 31.51 8.35 -3.83
C PHE A 413 30.57 9.24 -2.98
N PHE A 414 30.68 9.26 -1.65
CA PHE A 414 29.58 9.74 -0.77
C PHE A 414 29.71 11.19 -0.26
N HIS A 415 30.62 11.98 -0.85
CA HIS A 415 30.93 13.37 -0.45
C HIS A 415 29.73 14.33 -0.22
N TYR A 416 28.64 14.17 -0.97
CA TYR A 416 27.52 15.13 -1.00
C TYR A 416 26.22 14.64 -0.34
N ILE A 417 26.25 13.45 0.28
CA ILE A 417 25.04 12.83 0.83
C ILE A 417 24.51 13.59 2.05
N GLU A 418 23.19 13.56 2.21
CA GLU A 418 22.48 14.14 3.35
C GLU A 418 21.82 13.06 4.22
N VAL A 419 21.55 11.90 3.64
CA VAL A 419 20.88 10.76 4.30
C VAL A 419 21.62 9.47 4.00
N LEU A 420 22.01 8.76 5.07
CA LEU A 420 22.68 7.46 5.03
C LEU A 420 21.92 6.45 5.89
N HIS A 421 21.40 5.41 5.25
CA HIS A 421 20.81 4.24 5.90
C HIS A 421 21.71 3.02 5.65
N ILE A 422 22.17 2.37 6.71
CA ILE A 422 23.03 1.19 6.62
C ILE A 422 22.47 0.06 7.49
N THR A 423 22.30 -1.11 6.90
CA THR A 423 22.23 -2.36 7.66
C THR A 423 23.54 -3.12 7.43
N SER A 424 24.20 -3.61 8.48
CA SER A 424 25.43 -4.40 8.36
C SER A 424 25.41 -5.62 9.29
N SER A 425 26.32 -6.57 9.07
CA SER A 425 26.40 -7.76 9.92
C SER A 425 27.81 -8.27 10.12
N ASN A 426 28.01 -8.97 11.24
CA ASN A 426 29.22 -9.70 11.65
C ASN A 426 30.48 -8.86 11.96
N ASP A 427 30.84 -7.87 11.15
CA ASP A 427 32.07 -7.09 11.36
C ASP A 427 31.92 -6.05 12.50
N SER A 428 32.66 -6.26 13.60
CA SER A 428 32.63 -5.41 14.78
C SER A 428 33.17 -4.00 14.56
N GLU A 429 33.94 -3.73 13.50
CA GLU A 429 34.42 -2.38 13.19
C GLU A 429 33.27 -1.39 12.90
N PHE A 430 32.09 -1.88 12.49
CA PHE A 430 30.89 -1.05 12.35
C PHE A 430 30.37 -0.47 13.69
N LEU A 431 30.84 -1.00 14.83
CA LEU A 431 30.52 -0.52 16.18
C LEU A 431 31.55 0.48 16.74
N ASN A 432 32.58 0.86 15.97
CA ASN A 432 33.60 1.81 16.41
C ASN A 432 33.15 3.26 16.19
N ALA A 433 32.72 3.94 17.27
CA ALA A 433 32.15 5.28 17.18
C ALA A 433 33.17 6.34 16.72
N LYS A 434 34.42 6.26 17.21
CA LYS A 434 35.50 7.19 16.82
C LYS A 434 35.83 7.09 15.33
N ARG A 435 35.80 5.87 14.78
CA ARG A 435 36.04 5.61 13.36
C ARG A 435 34.92 6.21 12.50
N TRP A 436 33.67 6.05 12.90
CA TRP A 436 32.53 6.73 12.27
C TRP A 436 32.61 8.24 12.34
N GLU A 437 32.93 8.81 13.50
CA GLU A 437 33.07 10.27 13.70
C GLU A 437 34.13 10.84 12.75
N LYS A 438 35.32 10.22 12.69
CA LYS A 438 36.38 10.59 11.75
C LYS A 438 35.94 10.49 10.29
N LEU A 439 35.22 9.44 9.90
CA LEU A 439 34.74 9.23 8.54
C LEU A 439 33.65 10.23 8.13
N ILE A 440 32.72 10.55 9.03
CA ILE A 440 31.66 11.53 8.78
C ILE A 440 32.25 12.94 8.65
N LEU A 441 33.17 13.33 9.54
CA LEU A 441 33.82 14.63 9.51
C LEU A 441 34.70 14.82 8.26
N SER A 442 35.39 13.78 7.81
CA SER A 442 36.30 13.86 6.64
C SER A 442 35.59 13.70 5.29
N SER A 443 34.58 12.85 5.18
CA SER A 443 34.02 12.43 3.89
C SER A 443 32.52 12.66 3.72
N MET A 444 31.76 13.00 4.78
CA MET A 444 30.29 13.15 4.72
C MET A 444 29.81 14.36 5.52
N SER A 445 30.46 15.52 5.33
CA SER A 445 30.19 16.75 6.10
C SER A 445 28.75 17.27 5.99
N ASN A 446 28.06 16.96 4.88
CA ASN A 446 26.66 17.32 4.62
C ASN A 446 25.63 16.40 5.30
N LEU A 447 26.06 15.35 6.01
CA LEU A 447 25.17 14.33 6.58
C LEU A 447 24.24 14.92 7.66
N ARG A 448 22.94 14.78 7.45
CA ARG A 448 21.83 15.24 8.30
C ARG A 448 21.13 14.08 9.01
N ILE A 449 20.96 12.96 8.31
CA ILE A 449 20.33 11.75 8.84
C ILE A 449 21.32 10.60 8.70
N PHE A 450 21.79 10.09 9.84
CA PHE A 450 22.53 8.85 9.95
C PHE A 450 21.64 7.81 10.63
N ASP A 451 21.52 6.63 10.02
CA ASP A 451 20.73 5.50 10.52
C ASP A 451 21.51 4.21 10.27
N ILE A 452 21.88 3.53 11.35
CA ILE A 452 22.62 2.27 11.32
C ILE A 452 21.81 1.18 12.04
N ASN A 453 21.87 -0.03 11.51
CA ASN A 453 21.32 -1.26 12.07
C ASN A 453 22.32 -2.39 11.85
N HIS A 454 23.18 -2.65 12.84
CA HIS A 454 24.21 -3.67 12.80
C HIS A 454 23.76 -4.91 13.59
N SER A 455 23.89 -6.11 13.01
CA SER A 455 23.63 -7.38 13.70
C SER A 455 24.83 -8.33 13.62
N GLY A 456 25.43 -8.70 14.75
CA GLY A 456 26.67 -9.48 14.75
C GLY A 456 26.80 -10.41 15.95
N LEU A 457 27.71 -11.38 15.83
CA LEU A 457 28.15 -12.18 16.97
C LEU A 457 29.09 -11.31 17.82
N VAL A 458 28.74 -11.10 19.09
CA VAL A 458 29.61 -10.40 20.05
C VAL A 458 30.04 -11.43 21.09
N GLY A 459 31.35 -11.53 21.33
CA GLY A 459 31.90 -12.62 22.11
C GLY A 459 31.55 -12.54 23.60
N ASN A 460 30.59 -13.36 24.05
CA ASN A 460 30.27 -13.79 25.42
C ASN A 460 29.99 -12.71 26.50
N ASN A 461 30.26 -11.43 26.24
CA ASN A 461 30.29 -10.37 27.24
C ASN A 461 29.36 -9.21 26.89
N SER A 462 28.25 -9.10 27.61
CA SER A 462 27.26 -8.00 27.49
C SER A 462 27.82 -6.60 27.79
N THR A 463 28.98 -6.50 28.44
CA THR A 463 29.69 -5.23 28.70
C THR A 463 30.06 -4.50 27.41
N ILE A 464 30.44 -5.25 26.36
CA ILE A 464 30.94 -4.69 25.09
C ILE A 464 29.92 -3.74 24.46
N TYR A 465 28.63 -4.08 24.49
CA TYR A 465 27.58 -3.20 23.95
C TYR A 465 27.27 -1.97 24.81
N HIS A 466 27.51 -2.03 26.12
CA HIS A 466 27.42 -0.86 26.99
C HIS A 466 28.57 0.11 26.70
N ASP A 467 29.80 -0.40 26.57
CA ASP A 467 30.99 0.40 26.27
C ASP A 467 30.88 1.04 24.87
N VAL A 468 30.41 0.29 23.86
CA VAL A 468 30.11 0.81 22.52
C VAL A 468 29.09 1.95 22.57
N ILE A 469 27.97 1.81 23.29
CA ILE A 469 26.98 2.89 23.41
C ILE A 469 27.58 4.13 24.08
N ASN A 470 28.45 3.95 25.08
CA ASN A 470 29.12 5.06 25.75
C ASN A 470 30.01 5.85 24.77
N GLU A 471 30.69 5.20 23.82
CA GLU A 471 31.42 5.92 22.77
C GLU A 471 30.49 6.68 21.80
N PHE A 472 29.33 6.12 21.46
CA PHE A 472 28.29 6.78 20.65
C PHE A 472 27.50 7.87 21.42
N ASN A 473 27.83 8.15 22.68
CA ASN A 473 27.28 9.26 23.47
C ASN A 473 28.24 10.46 23.57
N SER A 474 29.28 10.54 22.71
CA SER A 474 30.15 11.72 22.63
C SER A 474 29.37 13.00 22.28
N SER A 475 29.96 14.16 22.57
CA SER A 475 29.36 15.47 22.27
C SER A 475 29.01 15.65 20.79
N PHE A 476 29.79 15.04 19.87
CA PHE A 476 29.50 15.01 18.43
C PHE A 476 28.12 14.40 18.13
N TRP A 477 27.83 13.21 18.66
CA TRP A 477 26.58 12.49 18.42
C TRP A 477 25.37 13.22 19.04
N ILE A 478 25.54 13.74 20.26
CA ILE A 478 24.50 14.49 20.97
C ILE A 478 24.15 15.80 20.24
N LEU A 479 25.15 16.56 19.78
CA LEU A 479 24.93 17.80 19.01
C LEU A 479 24.24 17.54 17.67
N LYS A 480 24.48 16.38 17.05
CA LYS A 480 23.79 15.91 15.83
C LYS A 480 22.40 15.32 16.08
N GLN A 481 22.00 15.15 17.35
CA GLN A 481 20.76 14.47 17.77
C GLN A 481 20.63 13.04 17.20
N TRP A 482 21.76 12.35 17.04
CA TRP A 482 21.83 10.95 16.63
C TRP A 482 22.05 10.10 17.88
N PHE A 483 21.02 9.34 18.26
CA PHE A 483 21.05 8.48 19.44
C PHE A 483 21.01 7.01 19.00
N PHE A 484 21.55 6.11 19.82
CA PHE A 484 21.63 4.67 19.49
C PHE A 484 21.23 3.80 20.68
N LYS A 485 20.77 2.58 20.39
CA LYS A 485 20.48 1.54 21.37
C LYS A 485 21.01 0.19 20.88
N HIS A 486 21.15 -0.75 21.81
CA HIS A 486 21.48 -2.13 21.51
C HIS A 486 20.38 -3.07 22.03
N GLN A 487 20.42 -4.30 21.56
CA GLN A 487 19.59 -5.42 22.01
C GLN A 487 20.43 -6.69 21.93
N HIS A 488 20.36 -7.53 22.96
CA HIS A 488 21.17 -8.74 23.07
C HIS A 488 20.29 -9.99 23.00
N SER A 489 20.73 -11.00 22.26
CA SER A 489 20.05 -12.28 22.05
C SER A 489 21.04 -13.42 22.27
N TRP A 490 21.04 -13.94 23.51
CA TRP A 490 21.84 -15.08 23.90
C TRP A 490 21.06 -16.39 23.68
N GLU A 491 21.60 -17.25 22.82
CA GLU A 491 21.21 -18.66 22.72
C GLU A 491 22.40 -19.56 23.06
N LYS A 492 22.13 -20.80 23.51
CA LYS A 492 23.19 -21.79 23.76
C LYS A 492 23.91 -22.13 22.44
N GLY A 493 25.05 -21.49 22.20
CA GLY A 493 25.87 -21.67 20.99
C GLY A 493 25.79 -20.53 19.97
N SER A 494 24.97 -19.50 20.18
CA SER A 494 25.06 -18.27 19.38
C SER A 494 24.80 -17.03 20.25
N ASP A 495 25.76 -16.10 20.26
CA ASP A 495 25.69 -14.89 21.07
C ASP A 495 25.58 -13.68 20.16
N SER A 496 24.35 -13.27 19.86
CA SER A 496 24.06 -12.31 18.79
C SER A 496 23.44 -11.02 19.34
N GLY A 497 23.96 -9.88 18.92
CA GLY A 497 23.41 -8.57 19.28
C GLY A 497 23.01 -7.75 18.07
N ILE A 498 22.13 -6.77 18.32
CA ILE A 498 21.66 -5.79 17.34
C ILE A 498 21.91 -4.39 17.91
N PHE A 499 22.76 -3.61 17.26
CA PHE A 499 22.97 -2.18 17.54
C PHE A 499 22.24 -1.35 16.48
N TYR A 500 21.45 -0.36 16.90
CA TYR A 500 20.51 0.32 16.02
C TYR A 500 20.14 1.73 16.46
N SER A 501 19.93 2.63 15.51
CA SER A 501 19.63 4.04 15.79
C SER A 501 18.25 4.25 16.44
N THR A 502 18.21 5.13 17.45
CA THR A 502 16.99 5.74 18.02
C THR A 502 16.83 7.13 17.41
N ASN A 503 15.96 7.28 16.40
CA ASN A 503 15.56 8.59 15.91
C ASN A 503 14.15 8.93 16.46
N PRO A 504 13.96 10.07 17.17
CA PRO A 504 12.67 10.46 17.74
C PRO A 504 11.54 10.65 16.71
N TYR A 505 11.85 10.72 15.40
CA TYR A 505 10.85 10.91 14.34
C TYR A 505 10.64 9.69 13.43
N ARG A 506 11.27 8.53 13.69
CA ARG A 506 11.35 7.49 12.64
C ARG A 506 11.28 6.01 13.02
N ARG A 507 10.99 5.62 14.27
CA ARG A 507 10.71 4.21 14.57
C ARG A 507 9.33 3.79 14.09
N LYS A 508 9.23 3.43 12.81
CA LYS A 508 8.17 2.53 12.35
C LYS A 508 8.38 1.14 12.96
N ASP A 509 9.62 0.66 13.08
CA ASP A 509 9.86 -0.73 13.50
C ASP A 509 10.56 -0.77 14.88
N TYR A 510 10.12 -1.69 15.76
CA TYR A 510 10.63 -1.88 17.12
C TYR A 510 10.75 -3.37 17.44
N LYS A 511 11.75 -3.76 18.23
CA LYS A 511 12.04 -5.16 18.58
C LYS A 511 12.07 -5.36 20.10
N LEU A 512 11.19 -6.21 20.62
CA LEU A 512 11.24 -6.77 21.97
C LEU A 512 11.84 -8.19 21.90
N TYR A 513 12.93 -8.40 22.64
CA TYR A 513 13.62 -9.69 22.71
C TYR A 513 14.17 -9.88 24.13
N CYS A 514 13.94 -11.03 24.77
CA CYS A 514 14.47 -11.29 26.11
C CYS A 514 14.54 -12.79 26.45
N GLN A 515 15.69 -13.25 26.96
CA GLN A 515 15.84 -14.61 27.45
C GLN A 515 16.80 -14.70 28.67
N ILE A 516 16.21 -15.04 29.82
CA ILE A 516 16.79 -15.68 31.02
C ILE A 516 18.22 -15.22 31.46
N ASN A 517 18.28 -14.14 32.25
CA ASN A 517 18.82 -14.24 33.62
C ASN A 517 18.62 -12.96 34.44
N LYS A 518 17.69 -13.01 35.41
CA LYS A 518 17.54 -12.16 36.63
C LYS A 518 17.71 -10.62 36.60
N GLN A 519 18.12 -9.98 35.51
CA GLN A 519 18.01 -8.55 35.34
C GLN A 519 16.60 -8.22 34.86
N ILE A 520 15.92 -7.48 35.72
CA ILE A 520 14.65 -6.77 35.50
C ILE A 520 14.64 -6.23 34.07
N CYS A 521 13.58 -6.51 33.30
CA CYS A 521 13.27 -5.73 32.10
C CYS A 521 13.10 -4.28 32.57
N LEU A 522 14.16 -3.47 32.44
CA LEU A 522 14.20 -2.12 33.01
C LEU A 522 12.95 -1.35 32.59
N ASN A 523 12.33 -0.64 33.53
CA ASN A 523 11.20 0.24 33.26
C ASN A 523 11.62 1.30 32.23
N ILE A 524 11.41 1.01 30.95
CA ILE A 524 11.64 1.98 29.89
C ILE A 524 10.45 2.95 29.91
N GLN A 525 10.58 4.02 30.69
CA GLN A 525 9.75 5.23 30.54
C GLN A 525 10.08 5.91 29.19
N GLU A 526 9.71 5.24 28.09
CA GLU A 526 9.87 5.75 26.73
C GLU A 526 8.64 6.60 26.37
N ASN A 527 8.81 7.93 26.41
CA ASN A 527 7.76 8.89 26.04
C ASN A 527 7.29 8.81 24.56
N ASN A 528 7.85 7.89 23.75
CA ASN A 528 7.68 7.83 22.28
C ASN A 528 7.21 6.46 21.73
N LEU A 529 6.70 5.53 22.57
CA LEU A 529 6.19 4.22 22.11
C LEU A 529 5.04 4.33 21.08
N ASN A 530 4.33 5.46 21.05
CA ASN A 530 3.24 5.75 20.12
C ASN A 530 3.65 5.86 18.64
N LEU A 531 4.95 5.91 18.31
CA LEU A 531 5.41 6.03 16.91
C LEU A 531 5.56 4.67 16.21
N VAL A 532 5.66 3.59 16.99
CA VAL A 532 5.90 2.22 16.50
C VAL A 532 4.70 1.69 15.71
N LYS A 533 4.99 1.12 14.55
CA LYS A 533 4.05 0.49 13.61
C LYS A 533 4.29 -1.01 13.44
N HIS A 534 5.55 -1.45 13.34
CA HIS A 534 5.94 -2.85 13.33
C HIS A 534 6.57 -3.21 14.67
N LEU A 535 6.05 -4.25 15.32
CA LEU A 535 6.62 -4.81 16.54
C LEU A 535 7.13 -6.22 16.26
N LEU A 536 8.36 -6.53 16.67
CA LEU A 536 8.88 -7.90 16.74
C LEU A 536 8.93 -8.32 18.21
N ILE A 537 8.47 -9.53 18.53
CA ILE A 537 8.52 -10.12 19.88
C ILE A 537 9.18 -11.51 19.77
N GLY A 538 10.19 -11.81 20.60
CA GLY A 538 10.77 -13.17 20.68
C GLY A 538 11.52 -13.48 21.98
N GLY A 539 11.45 -14.73 22.42
CA GLY A 539 12.18 -15.22 23.60
C GLY A 539 11.32 -15.62 24.80
N LYS A 540 11.80 -16.65 25.52
CA LYS A 540 11.01 -17.49 26.44
C LYS A 540 10.39 -16.83 27.68
N GLN A 541 10.75 -15.58 28.04
CA GLN A 541 10.35 -14.96 29.31
C GLN A 541 9.84 -13.50 29.24
N ILE A 542 9.71 -12.88 28.05
CA ILE A 542 9.21 -11.47 27.93
C ILE A 542 7.88 -11.28 28.66
N ILE A 543 6.99 -12.26 28.47
CA ILE A 543 5.55 -12.19 28.78
C ILE A 543 5.25 -11.92 30.26
N ASN A 544 6.12 -12.31 31.19
CA ASN A 544 5.86 -12.13 32.61
C ASN A 544 6.25 -10.74 33.15
N ASN A 545 7.01 -9.93 32.40
CA ASN A 545 7.67 -8.72 32.91
C ASN A 545 7.51 -7.46 32.00
N SER A 546 6.61 -7.45 31.02
CA SER A 546 6.44 -6.31 30.10
C SER A 546 5.28 -5.37 30.49
N ILE A 547 5.61 -4.13 30.89
CA ILE A 547 4.66 -3.07 31.30
C ILE A 547 4.37 -2.07 30.16
N ASN A 548 5.07 -2.18 29.02
CA ASN A 548 5.04 -1.18 27.95
C ASN A 548 3.92 -1.45 26.92
N TYR A 549 2.99 -0.50 26.78
CA TYR A 549 1.89 -0.55 25.80
C TYR A 549 2.21 0.23 24.52
N PHE A 550 2.07 -0.42 23.35
CA PHE A 550 2.29 0.18 22.04
C PHE A 550 0.95 0.43 21.34
N THR A 551 0.61 1.71 21.16
CA THR A 551 -0.74 2.13 20.74
C THR A 551 -1.03 2.03 19.25
N ASN A 552 -0.02 2.09 18.38
CA ASN A 552 -0.18 2.31 16.92
C ASN A 552 0.44 1.19 16.05
N VAL A 553 0.66 0.00 16.62
CA VAL A 553 1.24 -1.16 15.93
C VAL A 553 0.24 -1.76 14.94
N ASN A 554 0.63 -1.84 13.67
CA ASN A 554 -0.13 -2.44 12.58
C ASN A 554 0.55 -3.68 11.95
N GLU A 555 1.83 -3.96 12.23
CA GLU A 555 2.49 -5.22 11.89
C GLU A 555 3.09 -5.87 13.15
N LEU A 556 2.91 -7.18 13.32
CA LEU A 556 3.50 -7.95 14.41
C LEU A 556 4.36 -9.09 13.84
N THR A 557 5.52 -9.34 14.42
CA THR A 557 6.37 -10.49 14.10
C THR A 557 6.69 -11.27 15.36
N ILE A 558 6.25 -12.53 15.40
CA ILE A 558 6.41 -13.45 16.52
C ILE A 558 7.55 -14.40 16.18
N LYS A 559 8.61 -14.37 17.00
CA LYS A 559 9.76 -15.28 16.94
C LYS A 559 9.80 -16.18 18.17
N ASP A 560 10.36 -17.37 17.99
CA ASP A 560 10.74 -18.32 19.05
C ASP A 560 9.59 -18.92 19.89
N ASP A 561 9.96 -19.86 20.77
CA ASP A 561 9.05 -20.62 21.60
C ASP A 561 8.59 -19.85 22.85
N PHE A 562 7.30 -19.55 22.94
CA PHE A 562 6.70 -18.94 24.13
C PHE A 562 6.20 -20.05 25.07
N LYS A 563 6.98 -20.35 26.12
CA LYS A 563 6.50 -21.17 27.25
C LYS A 563 5.49 -20.39 28.08
N ILE A 564 4.23 -20.38 27.64
CA ILE A 564 3.13 -19.72 28.34
C ILE A 564 2.49 -20.70 29.33
N SER A 565 2.45 -20.33 30.61
CA SER A 565 1.71 -21.05 31.64
C SER A 565 0.21 -20.76 31.53
N HIS A 566 -0.58 -21.74 31.07
CA HIS A 566 -2.06 -21.82 31.06
C HIS A 566 -2.89 -20.68 30.43
N HIS A 567 -2.33 -19.49 30.17
CA HIS A 567 -3.03 -18.37 29.56
C HIS A 567 -2.92 -18.39 28.02
N SER A 568 -3.91 -17.80 27.33
CA SER A 568 -3.85 -17.65 25.88
C SER A 568 -2.89 -16.53 25.48
N ILE A 569 -2.09 -16.76 24.44
CA ILE A 569 -1.16 -15.76 23.89
C ILE A 569 -1.88 -14.47 23.46
N SER A 570 -3.15 -14.56 23.03
CA SER A 570 -3.95 -13.39 22.66
C SER A 570 -4.25 -12.47 23.85
N THR A 571 -4.50 -13.03 25.04
CA THR A 571 -4.74 -12.26 26.27
C THR A 571 -3.52 -11.43 26.66
N ILE A 572 -2.33 -12.02 26.52
CA ILE A 572 -1.03 -11.40 26.79
C ILE A 572 -0.70 -10.34 25.74
N LEU A 573 -0.83 -10.65 24.45
CA LEU A 573 -0.57 -9.68 23.38
C LEU A 573 -1.47 -8.46 23.48
N ASN A 574 -2.72 -8.62 23.93
CA ASN A 574 -3.65 -7.51 24.16
C ASN A 574 -3.24 -6.57 25.31
N GLN A 575 -2.35 -7.01 26.21
CA GLN A 575 -1.73 -6.15 27.24
C GLN A 575 -0.53 -5.35 26.72
N ILE A 576 0.03 -5.72 25.56
CA ILE A 576 1.22 -5.10 24.97
C ILE A 576 0.85 -4.23 23.76
N ILE A 577 -0.12 -4.65 22.94
CA ILE A 577 -0.52 -3.96 21.70
C ILE A 577 -2.03 -3.84 21.53
N SER A 578 -2.47 -2.84 20.77
CA SER A 578 -3.86 -2.74 20.32
C SER A 578 -4.14 -3.72 19.18
N LEU A 579 -4.49 -4.98 19.50
CA LEU A 579 -4.73 -6.05 18.51
C LEU A 579 -5.75 -5.67 17.41
N LYS A 580 -6.69 -4.77 17.71
CA LYS A 580 -7.65 -4.24 16.73
C LYS A 580 -7.02 -3.46 15.57
N GLN A 581 -5.80 -2.94 15.72
CA GLN A 581 -5.10 -2.18 14.68
C GLN A 581 -4.17 -3.04 13.81
N LEU A 582 -4.04 -4.32 14.14
CA LEU A 582 -3.12 -5.22 13.45
C LEU A 582 -3.61 -5.56 12.03
N ILE A 583 -2.81 -5.21 11.03
CA ILE A 583 -3.06 -5.45 9.60
C ILE A 583 -2.25 -6.66 9.10
N LYS A 584 -1.05 -6.87 9.65
CA LYS A 584 -0.14 -7.94 9.23
C LYS A 584 0.49 -8.69 10.41
N LEU A 585 0.57 -9.99 10.29
CA LEU A 585 1.12 -10.90 11.28
C LEU A 585 2.14 -11.84 10.61
N ASN A 586 3.37 -11.88 11.12
CA ASN A 586 4.38 -12.85 10.70
C ASN A 586 4.71 -13.77 11.89
N ILE A 587 4.51 -15.08 11.78
CA ILE A 587 4.91 -16.06 12.79
C ILE A 587 6.05 -16.88 12.19
N THR A 588 7.27 -16.74 12.72
CA THR A 588 8.45 -17.43 12.17
C THR A 588 8.81 -18.71 12.91
N HIS A 589 8.14 -19.01 14.02
CA HIS A 589 8.39 -20.21 14.83
C HIS A 589 7.59 -21.41 14.31
N SER A 590 8.17 -22.62 14.37
CA SER A 590 7.56 -23.84 13.84
C SER A 590 6.44 -24.40 14.72
N ASN A 591 6.53 -24.27 16.05
CA ASN A 591 5.65 -25.01 16.98
C ASN A 591 4.46 -24.18 17.48
N PHE A 592 4.10 -23.09 16.81
CA PHE A 592 2.88 -22.33 17.13
C PHE A 592 1.66 -23.16 16.70
N SER A 593 0.62 -23.25 17.52
CA SER A 593 -0.54 -24.10 17.20
C SER A 593 -1.62 -23.34 16.44
N ILE A 594 -2.37 -24.04 15.56
CA ILE A 594 -3.50 -23.40 14.87
C ILE A 594 -4.60 -22.96 15.86
N GLU A 595 -4.76 -23.65 16.99
CA GLU A 595 -5.67 -23.23 18.07
C GLU A 595 -5.27 -21.87 18.67
N GLN A 596 -3.97 -21.61 18.89
CA GLN A 596 -3.48 -20.30 19.32
C GLN A 596 -3.70 -19.23 18.24
N LEU A 597 -3.55 -19.58 16.96
CA LEU A 597 -3.84 -18.66 15.85
C LEU A 597 -5.33 -18.29 15.80
N MET A 598 -6.22 -19.27 15.92
CA MET A 598 -7.68 -19.05 15.96
C MET A 598 -8.09 -18.18 17.15
N LYS A 599 -7.49 -18.40 18.34
CA LYS A 599 -7.69 -17.54 19.51
C LYS A 599 -7.16 -16.12 19.32
N LEU A 600 -6.16 -15.90 18.46
CA LEU A 600 -5.64 -14.57 18.12
C LEU A 600 -6.49 -13.86 17.05
N LEU A 601 -6.99 -14.61 16.05
CA LEU A 601 -7.89 -14.10 14.99
C LEU A 601 -9.15 -13.44 15.58
N HIS A 602 -9.71 -14.00 16.65
CA HIS A 602 -10.88 -13.41 17.34
C HIS A 602 -10.66 -11.96 17.83
N PHE A 603 -9.43 -11.57 18.16
CA PHE A 603 -9.08 -10.22 18.65
C PHE A 603 -8.47 -9.30 17.58
N THR A 604 -8.30 -9.78 16.34
CA THR A 604 -7.58 -9.09 15.25
C THR A 604 -8.46 -8.87 14.00
N PRO A 605 -9.60 -8.16 14.12
CA PRO A 605 -10.61 -8.06 13.06
C PRO A 605 -10.14 -7.37 11.76
N ASN A 606 -9.09 -6.56 11.82
CA ASN A 606 -8.54 -5.82 10.66
C ASN A 606 -7.31 -6.53 10.05
N LEU A 607 -7.05 -7.79 10.40
CA LEU A 607 -5.90 -8.53 9.91
C LEU A 607 -6.11 -8.94 8.45
N HIS A 608 -5.22 -8.52 7.56
CA HIS A 608 -5.30 -8.74 6.11
C HIS A 608 -4.23 -9.72 5.59
N THR A 609 -3.07 -9.77 6.23
CA THR A 609 -1.92 -10.58 5.77
C THR A 609 -1.34 -11.41 6.90
N ILE A 610 -1.21 -12.73 6.68
CA ILE A 610 -0.52 -13.65 7.57
C ILE A 610 0.65 -14.31 6.81
N LYS A 611 1.85 -14.26 7.39
CA LYS A 611 2.98 -15.11 7.01
C LYS A 611 3.24 -16.09 8.14
N TYR A 612 3.34 -17.38 7.84
CA TYR A 612 3.43 -18.42 8.85
C TYR A 612 4.47 -19.47 8.43
N PHE A 613 5.49 -19.70 9.25
CA PHE A 613 6.55 -20.63 8.91
C PHE A 613 6.07 -22.08 8.83
N SER A 614 5.31 -22.55 9.84
CA SER A 614 4.69 -23.87 9.83
C SER A 614 3.36 -23.89 10.57
N ILE A 615 2.43 -24.73 10.11
CA ILE A 615 1.20 -25.05 10.83
C ILE A 615 1.31 -26.48 11.35
N PHE A 616 1.29 -26.64 12.68
CA PHE A 616 1.10 -27.95 13.31
C PHE A 616 -0.40 -28.20 13.58
N PHE A 617 -0.93 -29.27 12.99
CA PHE A 617 -2.28 -29.79 13.22
C PHE A 617 -2.34 -30.91 14.28
N ASN A 618 -1.21 -31.27 14.90
CA ASN A 618 -1.11 -32.39 15.84
C ASN A 618 -2.14 -32.35 16.97
N GLY A 619 -2.90 -33.44 17.11
CA GLY A 619 -3.78 -33.69 18.27
C GLY A 619 -5.15 -33.01 18.22
N ILE A 620 -5.54 -32.39 17.10
CA ILE A 620 -6.86 -31.76 16.98
C ILE A 620 -7.86 -32.71 16.34
N ASP A 621 -8.97 -32.95 17.03
CA ASP A 621 -10.13 -33.62 16.46
C ASP A 621 -10.75 -32.72 15.37
N LEU A 622 -10.56 -33.10 14.11
CA LEU A 622 -10.97 -32.35 12.91
C LEU A 622 -12.48 -32.07 12.87
N THR A 623 -13.29 -32.84 13.59
CA THR A 623 -14.73 -32.61 13.75
C THR A 623 -15.04 -31.37 14.59
N SER A 624 -14.13 -30.98 15.49
CA SER A 624 -14.28 -29.82 16.37
C SER A 624 -14.07 -28.50 15.63
N ILE A 625 -13.08 -28.43 14.72
CA ILE A 625 -12.78 -27.21 13.95
C ILE A 625 -13.98 -26.82 13.07
N LYS A 626 -14.66 -27.79 12.44
CA LYS A 626 -15.86 -27.54 11.59
C LYS A 626 -17.04 -26.88 12.34
N LYS A 627 -17.03 -26.87 13.68
CA LYS A 627 -18.05 -26.19 14.52
C LYS A 627 -17.63 -24.79 14.99
N ILE A 628 -16.39 -24.36 14.77
CA ILE A 628 -15.91 -23.06 15.24
C ILE A 628 -16.27 -22.00 14.19
N ASP A 629 -17.36 -21.28 14.43
CA ASP A 629 -17.88 -20.25 13.53
C ASP A 629 -17.04 -18.95 13.55
N LEU A 630 -15.89 -19.02 12.88
CA LEU A 630 -15.03 -17.87 12.55
C LEU A 630 -15.36 -17.29 11.16
N SER A 631 -16.28 -17.93 10.43
CA SER A 631 -16.55 -17.71 9.01
C SER A 631 -17.00 -16.29 8.65
N THR A 632 -17.61 -15.57 9.60
CA THR A 632 -18.29 -14.28 9.36
C THR A 632 -17.49 -13.03 9.77
N LYS A 633 -16.30 -13.15 10.36
CA LYS A 633 -15.57 -12.01 10.95
C LYS A 633 -14.12 -11.80 10.50
N ASN A 634 -13.55 -12.73 9.72
CA ASN A 634 -12.15 -12.70 9.33
C ASN A 634 -11.93 -11.97 7.99
N GLN A 635 -11.01 -10.99 7.94
CA GLN A 635 -10.69 -10.18 6.74
C GLN A 635 -9.34 -10.56 6.08
N VAL A 636 -8.74 -11.69 6.45
CA VAL A 636 -7.44 -12.12 5.90
C VAL A 636 -7.59 -12.48 4.43
N LYS A 637 -7.09 -11.60 3.57
CA LYS A 637 -6.99 -11.76 2.11
C LYS A 637 -5.72 -12.49 1.67
N LYS A 638 -4.66 -12.49 2.49
CA LYS A 638 -3.36 -13.06 2.09
C LYS A 638 -2.75 -13.96 3.15
N LEU A 639 -2.44 -15.20 2.78
CA LEU A 639 -1.79 -16.21 3.61
C LEU A 639 -0.57 -16.79 2.90
N GLU A 640 0.55 -16.89 3.60
CA GLU A 640 1.77 -17.55 3.12
C GLU A 640 2.25 -18.56 4.18
N ILE A 641 2.21 -19.86 3.85
CA ILE A 641 2.72 -20.98 4.65
C ILE A 641 3.97 -21.54 3.98
N TYR A 642 5.03 -21.77 4.76
CA TYR A 642 6.36 -22.16 4.25
C TYR A 642 6.79 -23.61 4.58
N HIS A 643 5.93 -24.37 5.27
CA HIS A 643 6.20 -25.76 5.68
C HIS A 643 5.97 -26.76 4.55
N GLU A 644 6.80 -27.80 4.52
CA GLU A 644 6.69 -28.90 3.56
C GLU A 644 5.67 -29.95 4.03
N GLY A 645 4.66 -30.24 3.21
CA GLY A 645 3.84 -31.45 3.38
C GLY A 645 2.41 -31.25 3.87
N CYS A 646 1.78 -30.09 3.62
CA CYS A 646 0.35 -29.92 3.89
C CYS A 646 -0.49 -30.90 3.05
N THR A 647 -1.50 -31.52 3.66
CA THR A 647 -2.43 -32.46 3.00
C THR A 647 -3.61 -31.76 2.31
N ILE A 648 -4.34 -32.47 1.46
CA ILE A 648 -5.58 -31.96 0.84
C ILE A 648 -6.65 -31.64 1.91
N GLU A 649 -6.76 -32.43 2.97
CA GLU A 649 -7.73 -32.19 4.06
C GLU A 649 -7.38 -30.91 4.84
N GLU A 650 -6.11 -30.72 5.19
CA GLU A 650 -5.61 -29.51 5.83
C GLU A 650 -5.81 -28.27 4.94
N PHE A 651 -5.53 -28.39 3.62
CA PHE A 651 -5.78 -27.33 2.65
C PHE A 651 -7.25 -26.90 2.63
N GLN A 652 -8.18 -27.86 2.60
CA GLN A 652 -9.61 -27.59 2.68
C GLN A 652 -9.99 -26.89 4.00
N ILE A 653 -9.45 -27.36 5.13
CA ILE A 653 -9.70 -26.74 6.44
C ILE A 653 -9.21 -25.28 6.47
N ILE A 654 -8.04 -25.00 5.92
CA ILE A 654 -7.50 -23.63 5.83
C ILE A 654 -8.43 -22.73 5.02
N LEU A 655 -8.94 -23.17 3.86
CA LEU A 655 -9.90 -22.38 3.08
C LEU A 655 -11.20 -22.09 3.84
N ASN A 656 -11.71 -23.05 4.63
CA ASN A 656 -12.90 -22.83 5.47
C ASN A 656 -12.64 -21.84 6.63
N ILE A 657 -11.42 -21.80 7.17
CA ILE A 657 -11.02 -20.83 8.23
C ILE A 657 -10.83 -19.41 7.65
N PHE A 658 -10.46 -19.31 6.37
CA PHE A 658 -10.17 -18.05 5.67
C PHE A 658 -11.06 -17.90 4.41
N PRO A 659 -12.39 -17.68 4.56
CA PRO A 659 -13.30 -17.64 3.41
C PRO A 659 -13.09 -16.44 2.47
N GLN A 660 -12.49 -15.35 2.96
CA GLN A 660 -12.13 -14.15 2.20
C GLN A 660 -10.69 -14.18 1.64
N LEU A 661 -10.01 -15.33 1.68
CA LEU A 661 -8.64 -15.46 1.20
C LEU A 661 -8.59 -15.23 -0.31
N GLU A 662 -7.73 -14.33 -0.79
CA GLU A 662 -7.49 -13.98 -2.20
C GLU A 662 -6.14 -14.54 -2.69
N TYR A 663 -5.12 -14.54 -1.83
CA TYR A 663 -3.77 -15.05 -2.13
C TYR A 663 -3.39 -16.13 -1.13
N PHE A 664 -2.98 -17.30 -1.62
CA PHE A 664 -2.44 -18.37 -0.80
C PHE A 664 -1.10 -18.90 -1.35
N LYS A 665 -0.09 -19.01 -0.48
CA LYS A 665 1.13 -19.78 -0.74
C LYS A 665 1.27 -20.92 0.29
N ILE A 666 1.66 -22.11 -0.14
CA ILE A 666 1.73 -23.32 0.68
C ILE A 666 2.82 -24.29 0.18
N GLY A 667 3.41 -25.11 1.04
CA GLY A 667 4.23 -26.26 0.63
C GLY A 667 3.44 -27.57 0.72
N MET A 668 3.48 -28.40 -0.33
CA MET A 668 2.82 -29.71 -0.37
C MET A 668 3.82 -30.82 -0.72
N SER A 669 3.55 -32.04 -0.24
CA SER A 669 4.37 -33.21 -0.60
C SER A 669 4.05 -33.71 -2.01
N GLN A 670 4.98 -34.44 -2.64
CA GLN A 670 4.78 -34.95 -4.00
C GLN A 670 3.51 -35.81 -4.14
N ASN A 671 3.30 -36.74 -3.19
CA ASN A 671 2.15 -37.66 -3.20
C ASN A 671 0.81 -36.92 -3.09
N GLU A 672 0.76 -35.84 -2.29
CA GLU A 672 -0.43 -35.00 -2.15
C GLU A 672 -0.72 -34.24 -3.45
N ILE A 673 0.31 -33.75 -4.15
CA ILE A 673 0.13 -32.98 -5.39
C ILE A 673 -0.47 -33.83 -6.51
N GLU A 674 -0.08 -35.10 -6.62
CA GLU A 674 -0.64 -36.05 -7.60
C GLU A 674 -2.15 -36.27 -7.39
N GLN A 675 -2.63 -36.18 -6.15
CA GLN A 675 -4.06 -36.26 -5.80
C GLN A 675 -4.75 -34.88 -5.87
N PHE A 676 -4.01 -33.79 -5.61
CA PHE A 676 -4.53 -32.42 -5.61
C PHE A 676 -4.88 -31.92 -7.02
N ILE A 677 -4.10 -32.28 -8.04
CA ILE A 677 -4.37 -31.90 -9.43
C ILE A 677 -5.75 -32.44 -9.93
N PRO A 678 -6.11 -33.71 -9.73
CA PRO A 678 -7.49 -34.21 -9.93
C PRO A 678 -8.55 -33.46 -9.10
N PHE A 679 -8.25 -33.11 -7.84
CA PHE A 679 -9.17 -32.35 -6.99
C PHE A 679 -9.46 -30.95 -7.55
N LEU A 680 -8.45 -30.21 -8.01
CA LEU A 680 -8.63 -28.91 -8.71
C LEU A 680 -9.56 -29.04 -9.92
N ALA A 681 -9.41 -30.11 -10.70
CA ALA A 681 -10.18 -30.35 -11.92
C ALA A 681 -11.66 -30.73 -11.67
N SER A 682 -12.02 -31.09 -10.43
CA SER A 682 -13.39 -31.53 -10.08
C SER A 682 -14.44 -30.41 -10.02
N LYS A 683 -14.04 -29.14 -10.19
CA LYS A 683 -14.87 -27.91 -10.30
C LYS A 683 -15.80 -27.57 -9.13
N THR A 684 -15.87 -28.38 -8.08
CA THR A 684 -16.85 -28.21 -6.97
C THR A 684 -16.39 -27.27 -5.85
N TYR A 685 -15.08 -27.16 -5.57
CA TYR A 685 -14.61 -26.46 -4.35
C TYR A 685 -14.27 -24.96 -4.52
N PHE A 686 -13.89 -24.53 -5.72
CA PHE A 686 -13.37 -23.16 -5.93
C PHE A 686 -14.43 -22.13 -6.30
N LYS A 687 -15.64 -22.55 -6.70
CA LYS A 687 -16.75 -21.63 -7.00
C LYS A 687 -17.32 -20.91 -5.76
N THR A 688 -16.97 -21.35 -4.56
CA THR A 688 -17.51 -20.87 -3.28
C THR A 688 -16.52 -20.02 -2.47
N HIS A 689 -15.27 -19.86 -2.92
CA HIS A 689 -14.20 -19.17 -2.18
C HIS A 689 -13.66 -17.99 -3.00
N SER A 690 -13.33 -16.87 -2.35
CA SER A 690 -12.85 -15.63 -3.00
C SER A 690 -11.36 -15.65 -3.37
N LEU A 691 -10.78 -16.84 -3.50
CA LEU A 691 -9.37 -17.01 -3.84
C LEU A 691 -9.15 -16.45 -5.26
N PHE A 692 -7.95 -15.94 -5.57
CA PHE A 692 -7.51 -15.54 -6.92
C PHE A 692 -6.12 -16.08 -7.31
N PHE A 693 -5.30 -16.45 -6.31
CA PHE A 693 -3.92 -16.89 -6.53
C PHE A 693 -3.56 -18.03 -5.57
N LEU A 694 -3.00 -19.12 -6.11
CA LEU A 694 -2.41 -20.22 -5.34
C LEU A 694 -0.97 -20.50 -5.82
N CYS A 695 -0.02 -20.52 -4.89
CA CYS A 695 1.36 -20.93 -5.13
C CYS A 695 1.71 -22.15 -4.26
N ILE A 696 1.98 -23.29 -4.89
CA ILE A 696 2.54 -24.47 -4.22
C ILE A 696 4.06 -24.41 -4.36
N SER A 697 4.79 -24.18 -3.26
CA SER A 697 6.25 -24.08 -3.26
C SER A 697 6.99 -25.38 -2.92
N GLN A 698 8.31 -25.38 -3.15
CA GLN A 698 9.26 -26.44 -2.75
C GLN A 698 9.12 -27.80 -3.49
N LEU A 699 8.60 -27.80 -4.71
CA LEU A 699 8.53 -28.98 -5.58
C LEU A 699 9.91 -29.57 -5.89
N ARG A 700 9.99 -30.89 -6.08
CA ARG A 700 11.24 -31.53 -6.54
C ARG A 700 11.41 -31.32 -8.05
N LYS A 701 12.55 -30.80 -8.50
CA LYS A 701 12.83 -30.55 -9.95
C LYS A 701 12.56 -31.75 -10.86
N ARG A 702 12.77 -32.97 -10.35
CA ARG A 702 12.52 -34.23 -11.08
C ARG A 702 11.05 -34.50 -11.40
N PHE A 703 10.12 -33.95 -10.60
CA PHE A 703 8.67 -34.16 -10.72
C PHE A 703 8.00 -33.19 -11.72
N ILE A 704 8.69 -32.09 -12.09
CA ILE A 704 8.16 -31.06 -13.00
C ILE A 704 7.65 -31.61 -14.36
N PRO A 705 8.32 -32.57 -15.04
CA PRO A 705 7.83 -33.13 -16.30
C PRO A 705 6.54 -33.94 -16.15
N GLU A 706 6.43 -34.70 -15.06
CA GLU A 706 5.29 -35.56 -14.74
C GLU A 706 4.07 -34.72 -14.32
N LEU A 707 4.30 -33.72 -13.48
CA LEU A 707 3.29 -32.71 -13.12
C LEU A 707 2.74 -31.99 -14.36
N ASN A 708 3.58 -31.59 -15.30
CA ASN A 708 3.14 -31.00 -16.58
C ASN A 708 2.30 -31.97 -17.43
N ARG A 709 2.58 -33.28 -17.39
CA ARG A 709 1.77 -34.29 -18.07
C ARG A 709 0.40 -34.48 -17.39
N LEU A 710 0.34 -34.46 -16.05
CA LEU A 710 -0.89 -34.54 -15.26
C LEU A 710 -1.79 -33.31 -15.45
N ILE A 711 -1.20 -32.11 -15.48
CA ILE A 711 -1.93 -30.85 -15.74
C ILE A 711 -2.57 -30.89 -17.13
N LYS A 712 -1.81 -31.30 -18.15
CA LYS A 712 -2.30 -31.40 -19.54
C LYS A 712 -3.37 -32.48 -19.72
N SER A 713 -3.26 -33.64 -19.07
CA SER A 713 -4.25 -34.71 -19.21
C SER A 713 -5.60 -34.42 -18.53
N LYS A 714 -5.68 -33.36 -17.72
CA LYS A 714 -6.91 -32.91 -17.04
C LYS A 714 -7.49 -31.62 -17.61
N ASN A 715 -6.98 -31.12 -18.74
CA ASN A 715 -7.41 -29.87 -19.40
C ASN A 715 -7.46 -28.64 -18.47
N LEU A 716 -6.68 -28.62 -17.39
CA LEU A 716 -6.70 -27.53 -16.41
C LEU A 716 -6.26 -26.18 -17.00
N HIS A 717 -5.60 -26.17 -18.15
CA HIS A 717 -5.17 -24.95 -18.87
C HIS A 717 -6.33 -24.12 -19.44
N ASP A 718 -7.53 -24.69 -19.55
CA ASP A 718 -8.72 -23.99 -20.07
C ASP A 718 -9.28 -23.02 -19.01
N ASP A 719 -9.44 -23.51 -17.78
CA ASP A 719 -9.98 -22.75 -16.64
C ASP A 719 -8.89 -22.04 -15.80
N TYR A 720 -7.64 -22.53 -15.81
CA TYR A 720 -6.55 -22.03 -14.96
C TYR A 720 -5.28 -21.72 -15.77
N LEU A 721 -4.62 -20.60 -15.48
CA LEU A 721 -3.22 -20.45 -15.89
C LEU A 721 -2.34 -21.22 -14.90
N ILE A 722 -1.40 -21.99 -15.43
CA ILE A 722 -0.53 -22.84 -14.63
C ILE A 722 0.92 -22.69 -15.12
N LYS A 723 1.83 -22.25 -14.24
CA LYS A 723 3.27 -22.10 -14.53
C LYS A 723 4.09 -22.71 -13.41
N ILE A 724 5.13 -23.47 -13.75
CA ILE A 724 6.11 -24.00 -12.79
C ILE A 724 7.41 -23.20 -12.93
N VAL A 725 7.91 -22.65 -11.83
CA VAL A 725 9.05 -21.72 -11.79
C VAL A 725 9.94 -22.03 -10.59
N TYR A 726 11.20 -22.42 -10.82
CA TYR A 726 12.22 -22.67 -9.77
C TYR A 726 11.79 -23.57 -8.59
N CYS A 727 10.90 -24.54 -8.85
CA CYS A 727 10.25 -25.43 -7.87
C CYS A 727 8.94 -24.92 -7.25
N ASP A 728 8.35 -23.84 -7.72
CA ASP A 728 7.03 -23.39 -7.28
C ASP A 728 6.02 -23.53 -8.44
N LEU A 729 4.88 -24.18 -8.20
CA LEU A 729 3.72 -24.25 -9.11
C LEU A 729 2.78 -23.10 -8.77
N TYR A 730 2.58 -22.22 -9.73
CA TYR A 730 1.65 -21.11 -9.65
C TYR A 730 0.38 -21.46 -10.43
N LEU A 731 -0.75 -21.23 -9.77
CA LEU A 731 -2.12 -21.48 -10.21
C LEU A 731 -2.88 -20.14 -10.10
N TRP A 732 -3.42 -19.67 -11.22
CA TRP A 732 -4.26 -18.47 -11.32
C TRP A 732 -5.54 -18.82 -12.08
N TRP A 733 -6.62 -18.07 -11.87
CA TRP A 733 -7.90 -18.19 -12.58
C TRP A 733 -8.45 -16.82 -12.99
#